data_AF-A0A5C3EF52-F1
#
_entry.id   AF-A0A5C3EF52-F1
#
_cell.length_a   1.000
_cell.length_b   1.000
_cell.length_c   1.000
_cell.angle_alpha   90.00
_cell.angle_beta   90.00
_cell.angle_gamma   90.00
#
_symmetry.space_group_name_H-M   'P 1'
#
loop_
_entity.id
_entity.type
_entity.pdbx_description
1 polymer ?
#
loop_
_entity_poly.entity_id
_entity_poly.type
_entity_poly.pdbx_seq_one_letter_code
_entity_poly.pdbx_strand_id
1 'polypeptide(L)'
;MLADLRVLHVPSSDTNVLPPVILQLGADRYLFNVGEGTSRSSTQRKANLSRVSNIFISRVAWEAIGGLPGVLMSMADGQRPSEAVYGPESLRYALATMRTYAKRDIMKLHINEIPAQSASSTSANKQSTSPEPEATPFFSDDNLSIYAVPLLPTNASQRASKKQKLDTQRPITPSAATLDKVDKLWRKPYFNPSSLQGQEAQAWIQLVSDSIFNDSLLQKRQQQQSTTNTEAVPDASMSGKLVSSTDDVETDDADVSQAPPSSHSKPLSPWRPPLSPAFVTRLLPHPHTDTRNISADQSDIAQGGQAPVLAYICEAHPQRGKFDPLKATQAGVPPGPSFAALTKGEDITFNRPVSWPSMQADERKKWIQSQRGAQRAGAGVATNKPKPNGKQNAKENAKDAQDPTPASWSQLEEVLVKSTDVVGPSRAGAVVFHMYLPSVAYIDDLLGESVSATFSPYTAHANTHLPKEQSRTPHAIVHAVPLDVLQDARYRKWMRLFGPGCHHVIANYDVCANKLMFPSSATIPLRLSKLDDVMFKVPQYQLAPRFSLDALSSGAAAEFPLKLVAAEADQVIPLHPRGEPKRYSSGAPDFDWPVQSEQADKFAAFQFDVAEETEQQAQQLAKAKAKNNTNPKVKTQKPRNSATATEDVSADELGAVRNMRLREARKQAWEEYLNVVAKIKASSSTRSAGLAPEKDILVTTLGTGSAAPSKYRNVISTLIQTPSSGNILLDAGESTYGLLRRKFGCRRDGTAAESGSLVGQDVDDILREMRVLFISHIHADHHIGLIRLLLERRKLQPKSEKPLYLVGTGFVHNYLEEYEQIEKLGLDEDVILVLNDHLDHQTGVDPNPAANAATSSNTANGNAREQRARHEHVSHVESIKTLTGLSAIHTARVVHRGSHCYGLVLRHATEGWSVTYSGDTRPAPELIAAGRDCTLLIHEATLEDGELEMAIGKGHSTFGEAIRVGHEMGAQNILLTHFSQRYPKMARSSLFALGDQGGQGGKNVPIALAFDMVTYPLSQFSKIQGYTPAMEALFAADTEGDEDVVVGAGEAGADGAAGAGGKAEEKGQQGKQQQSKGKSTKGSAVAAATSLGVVAASNGEAEQEAIAHKAEQDLKSSTSDAATWSERYVRKGMKPSEWRYIGLRFSPFPSSSTLPTILPSFVLDVVHTAQTSTLGNAGGAYNVDILSTHSCALDQGKSWDAVLRVEARHGQDLVTSLSMLPSPTVQDKKIRLRVVGPTTAVQTLQNLFF
;
A
#
# COMPACT_ATOMS: atom_id res chain seq x y z
N MET A 1 -6.16 -8.82 -31.49
CA MET A 1 -5.70 -8.49 -30.12
C MET A 1 -6.30 -9.49 -29.15
N LEU A 2 -5.58 -9.93 -28.12
CA LEU A 2 -6.20 -10.65 -27.00
C LEU A 2 -6.96 -9.63 -26.15
N ALA A 3 -8.21 -9.94 -25.84
CA ALA A 3 -9.09 -9.11 -25.02
C ALA A 3 -9.83 -10.02 -24.05
N ASP A 4 -9.79 -9.69 -22.76
CA ASP A 4 -10.36 -10.48 -21.69
C ASP A 4 -10.87 -9.62 -20.53
N LEU A 5 -11.92 -10.09 -19.86
CA LEU A 5 -12.51 -9.46 -18.68
C LEU A 5 -12.24 -10.36 -17.47
N ARG A 6 -11.59 -9.84 -16.44
CA ARG A 6 -11.22 -10.58 -15.22
C ARG A 6 -11.90 -10.02 -13.99
N VAL A 7 -12.69 -10.83 -13.30
CA VAL A 7 -13.25 -10.51 -11.97
C VAL A 7 -12.23 -10.90 -10.91
N LEU A 8 -11.64 -9.92 -10.21
CA LEU A 8 -10.51 -10.16 -9.32
C LEU A 8 -10.95 -10.76 -7.96
N HIS A 9 -12.01 -10.23 -7.36
CA HIS A 9 -12.73 -10.85 -6.25
C HIS A 9 -14.23 -10.58 -6.37
N VAL A 10 -15.03 -11.25 -5.54
CA VAL A 10 -16.50 -11.19 -5.55
C VAL A 10 -17.06 -10.89 -4.16
N PRO A 11 -18.34 -10.45 -4.04
CA PRO A 11 -19.02 -10.33 -2.76
C PRO A 11 -18.87 -11.59 -1.90
N SER A 12 -18.30 -11.43 -0.70
CA SER A 12 -18.00 -12.52 0.24
C SER A 12 -17.92 -12.00 1.69
N SER A 13 -17.74 -12.85 2.70
CA SER A 13 -17.55 -12.35 4.08
C SER A 13 -16.31 -11.48 4.23
N ASP A 14 -15.25 -11.76 3.46
CA ASP A 14 -14.08 -10.88 3.39
C ASP A 14 -14.45 -9.53 2.73
N THR A 15 -14.96 -9.62 1.50
CA THR A 15 -15.09 -8.52 0.54
C THR A 15 -16.56 -8.32 0.15
N ASN A 16 -17.42 -7.93 1.09
CA ASN A 16 -18.83 -7.61 0.79
C ASN A 16 -18.94 -6.18 0.25
N VAL A 17 -18.35 -5.97 -0.92
CA VAL A 17 -18.11 -4.69 -1.60
C VAL A 17 -18.29 -4.90 -3.11
N LEU A 18 -18.28 -3.83 -3.91
CA LEU A 18 -18.37 -3.95 -5.36
C LEU A 18 -17.13 -4.64 -5.93
N PRO A 19 -17.30 -5.60 -6.86
CA PRO A 19 -16.20 -6.38 -7.39
C PRO A 19 -15.22 -5.50 -8.19
N PRO A 20 -13.91 -5.56 -7.93
CA PRO A 20 -12.90 -5.01 -8.83
C PRO A 20 -12.84 -5.85 -10.11
N VAL A 21 -13.19 -5.23 -11.24
CA VAL A 21 -13.18 -5.87 -12.56
C VAL A 21 -12.09 -5.25 -13.42
N ILE A 22 -11.22 -6.09 -13.99
CA ILE A 22 -10.14 -5.68 -14.89
C ILE A 22 -10.55 -6.02 -16.32
N LEU A 23 -10.76 -5.01 -17.16
CA LEU A 23 -10.82 -5.17 -18.60
C LEU A 23 -9.38 -5.07 -19.14
N GLN A 24 -8.90 -6.10 -19.83
CA GLN A 24 -7.58 -6.10 -20.45
C GLN A 24 -7.71 -6.10 -21.98
N LEU A 25 -6.99 -5.18 -22.63
CA LEU A 25 -6.88 -5.07 -24.08
C LEU A 25 -5.39 -5.06 -24.45
N GLY A 26 -4.89 -6.20 -24.93
CA GLY A 26 -3.46 -6.35 -25.20
C GLY A 26 -2.61 -6.26 -23.93
N ALA A 27 -1.88 -5.16 -23.77
CA ALA A 27 -1.04 -4.89 -22.60
C ALA A 27 -1.73 -4.00 -21.54
N ASP A 28 -2.69 -3.18 -21.97
CA ASP A 28 -3.36 -2.16 -21.18
C ASP A 28 -4.50 -2.74 -20.36
N ARG A 29 -4.76 -2.13 -19.19
CA ARG A 29 -5.74 -2.60 -18.21
C ARG A 29 -6.57 -1.45 -17.67
N TYR A 30 -7.88 -1.64 -17.63
CA TYR A 30 -8.84 -0.68 -17.10
C TYR A 30 -9.51 -1.32 -15.88
N LEU A 31 -9.47 -0.65 -14.74
CA LEU A 31 -9.98 -1.18 -13.46
C LEU A 31 -11.32 -0.52 -13.12
N PHE A 32 -12.36 -1.32 -12.94
CA PHE A 32 -13.69 -0.87 -12.52
C PHE A 32 -13.91 -1.22 -11.05
N ASN A 33 -14.19 -0.19 -10.25
CA ASN A 33 -14.28 -0.19 -8.79
C ASN A 33 -13.00 -0.66 -8.07
N VAL A 34 -12.80 -0.15 -6.85
CA VAL A 34 -11.69 -0.48 -5.97
C VAL A 34 -12.21 -0.66 -4.54
N GLY A 35 -13.06 -1.65 -4.38
CA GLY A 35 -13.58 -2.07 -3.08
C GLY A 35 -12.48 -2.54 -2.13
N GLU A 36 -12.81 -2.57 -0.84
CA GLU A 36 -11.92 -3.05 0.22
C GLU A 36 -11.35 -4.45 -0.10
N GLY A 37 -10.07 -4.69 0.19
CA GLY A 37 -9.38 -5.94 -0.10
C GLY A 37 -8.85 -6.06 -1.54
N THR A 38 -8.99 -5.04 -2.39
CA THR A 38 -8.48 -5.08 -3.79
C THR A 38 -6.98 -5.32 -3.86
N SER A 39 -6.17 -4.57 -3.10
CA SER A 39 -4.72 -4.74 -3.04
C SER A 39 -4.31 -6.14 -2.57
N ARG A 40 -4.93 -6.64 -1.50
CA ARG A 40 -4.70 -8.00 -0.98
C ARG A 40 -5.09 -9.07 -2.00
N SER A 41 -6.18 -8.87 -2.74
CA SER A 41 -6.66 -9.79 -3.79
C SER A 41 -5.71 -9.83 -4.98
N SER A 42 -5.16 -8.67 -5.37
CA SER A 42 -4.12 -8.55 -6.38
C SER A 42 -2.90 -9.41 -6.02
N THR A 43 -2.38 -9.25 -4.80
CA THR A 43 -1.24 -10.03 -4.28
C THR A 43 -1.55 -11.52 -4.19
N GLN A 44 -2.72 -11.89 -3.65
CA GLN A 44 -3.19 -13.28 -3.53
C GLN A 44 -3.24 -13.99 -4.90
N ARG A 45 -3.70 -13.30 -5.95
CA ARG A 45 -3.99 -13.88 -7.28
C ARG A 45 -3.00 -13.47 -8.38
N LYS A 46 -1.85 -12.92 -7.99
CA LYS A 46 -0.78 -12.42 -8.89
C LYS A 46 -1.33 -11.49 -9.98
N ALA A 47 -2.38 -10.74 -9.68
CA ALA A 47 -3.07 -9.89 -10.65
C ALA A 47 -2.38 -8.52 -10.72
N ASN A 48 -1.32 -8.43 -11.52
CA ASN A 48 -0.49 -7.23 -11.55
C ASN A 48 -1.29 -5.95 -11.90
N LEU A 49 -1.45 -5.07 -10.90
CA LEU A 49 -2.10 -3.76 -11.04
C LEU A 49 -1.15 -2.68 -11.60
N SER A 50 0.16 -2.91 -11.68
CA SER A 50 1.12 -1.90 -12.18
C SER A 50 0.94 -1.51 -13.65
N ARG A 51 0.08 -2.23 -14.39
CA ARG A 51 -0.34 -1.95 -15.78
C ARG A 51 -1.75 -1.38 -15.91
N VAL A 52 -2.47 -1.10 -14.81
CA VAL A 52 -3.73 -0.34 -14.87
C VAL A 52 -3.43 1.04 -15.42
N SER A 53 -4.14 1.50 -16.45
CA SER A 53 -3.93 2.82 -17.05
C SER A 53 -4.93 3.86 -16.53
N ASN A 54 -6.13 3.40 -16.15
CA ASN A 54 -7.25 4.21 -15.71
C ASN A 54 -8.13 3.41 -14.73
N ILE A 55 -8.69 4.09 -13.74
CA ILE A 55 -9.61 3.55 -12.73
C ILE A 55 -10.99 4.21 -12.88
N PHE A 56 -12.06 3.42 -12.96
CA PHE A 56 -13.44 3.86 -13.14
C PHE A 56 -14.30 3.45 -11.95
N ILE A 57 -14.92 4.40 -11.27
CA ILE A 57 -15.65 4.22 -10.01
C ILE A 57 -17.15 4.39 -10.26
N SER A 58 -17.95 3.35 -9.96
CA SER A 58 -19.40 3.35 -10.25
C SER A 58 -20.21 4.23 -9.30
N ARG A 59 -19.71 4.47 -8.08
CA ARG A 59 -20.33 5.26 -7.02
C ARG A 59 -19.28 5.78 -6.04
N VAL A 60 -19.47 6.96 -5.47
CA VAL A 60 -18.66 7.45 -4.33
C VAL A 60 -19.28 6.96 -3.02
N ALA A 61 -18.90 5.75 -2.59
CA ALA A 61 -19.30 5.12 -1.33
C ALA A 61 -18.30 4.02 -0.96
N TRP A 62 -18.23 3.59 0.31
CA TRP A 62 -17.15 2.69 0.78
C TRP A 62 -17.10 1.36 0.02
N GLU A 63 -18.25 0.83 -0.37
CA GLU A 63 -18.39 -0.36 -1.21
C GLU A 63 -17.62 -0.29 -2.54
N ALA A 64 -17.34 0.90 -3.07
CA ALA A 64 -16.71 1.11 -4.37
C ALA A 64 -15.28 1.67 -4.28
N ILE A 65 -14.92 2.34 -3.17
CA ILE A 65 -13.63 3.03 -3.01
C ILE A 65 -12.82 2.63 -1.77
N GLY A 66 -13.30 1.72 -0.91
CA GLY A 66 -12.65 1.39 0.37
C GLY A 66 -11.21 0.86 0.24
N GLY A 67 -10.86 0.23 -0.89
CA GLY A 67 -9.48 -0.20 -1.20
C GLY A 67 -8.69 0.80 -2.06
N LEU A 68 -9.31 1.89 -2.52
CA LEU A 68 -8.67 2.90 -3.37
C LEU A 68 -7.45 3.57 -2.72
N PRO A 69 -7.43 3.91 -1.41
CA PRO A 69 -6.23 4.47 -0.79
C PRO A 69 -5.06 3.48 -0.89
N GLY A 70 -5.26 2.21 -0.50
CA GLY A 70 -4.23 1.18 -0.55
C GLY A 70 -3.68 0.95 -1.96
N VAL A 71 -4.54 0.98 -2.99
CA VAL A 71 -4.11 0.86 -4.39
C VAL A 71 -3.31 2.08 -4.86
N LEU A 72 -3.79 3.31 -4.60
CA LEU A 72 -3.11 4.53 -5.02
C LEU A 72 -1.75 4.72 -4.32
N MET A 73 -1.68 4.43 -3.02
CA MET A 73 -0.42 4.44 -2.27
C MET A 73 0.56 3.40 -2.85
N SER A 74 0.10 2.16 -3.09
CA SER A 74 0.94 1.11 -3.72
C SER A 74 1.41 1.48 -5.13
N MET A 75 0.61 2.20 -5.92
CA MET A 75 1.00 2.68 -7.24
C MET A 75 2.04 3.80 -7.17
N ALA A 76 1.89 4.73 -6.22
CA ALA A 76 2.86 5.79 -5.96
C ALA A 76 4.19 5.20 -5.48
N ASP A 77 4.17 4.32 -4.48
CA ASP A 77 5.35 3.65 -3.93
C ASP A 77 6.04 2.75 -4.98
N GLY A 78 5.28 2.23 -5.94
CA GLY A 78 5.76 1.59 -7.17
C GLY A 78 6.33 2.54 -8.24
N GLN A 79 6.59 3.80 -7.88
CA GLN A 79 7.17 4.87 -8.71
C GLN A 79 6.37 5.19 -9.99
N ARG A 80 5.02 5.10 -9.96
CA ARG A 80 4.22 5.60 -11.08
C ARG A 80 4.31 7.12 -11.21
N PRO A 81 4.57 7.68 -12.41
CA PRO A 81 4.62 9.13 -12.60
C PRO A 81 3.24 9.79 -12.63
N SER A 82 2.19 9.05 -12.99
CA SER A 82 0.81 9.55 -13.05
C SER A 82 -0.22 8.42 -13.07
N GLU A 83 -1.43 8.70 -12.58
CA GLU A 83 -2.61 7.82 -12.61
C GLU A 83 -3.88 8.63 -12.88
N ALA A 84 -4.92 8.03 -13.45
CA ALA A 84 -6.20 8.70 -13.71
C ALA A 84 -7.39 7.94 -13.10
N VAL A 85 -8.20 8.65 -12.31
CA VAL A 85 -9.41 8.13 -11.65
C VAL A 85 -10.62 8.90 -12.15
N TYR A 86 -11.66 8.17 -12.53
CA TYR A 86 -12.92 8.68 -13.05
C TYR A 86 -14.08 8.18 -12.19
N GLY A 87 -15.09 9.00 -11.94
CA GLY A 87 -16.26 8.60 -11.16
C GLY A 87 -17.30 9.71 -11.07
N PRO A 88 -18.36 9.55 -10.25
CA PRO A 88 -19.36 10.59 -10.05
C PRO A 88 -18.78 11.83 -9.35
N GLU A 89 -19.60 12.88 -9.28
CA GLU A 89 -19.38 14.01 -8.38
C GLU A 89 -19.10 13.58 -6.92
N SER A 90 -18.31 14.39 -6.21
CA SER A 90 -17.78 14.15 -4.85
C SER A 90 -16.66 13.12 -4.74
N LEU A 91 -16.20 12.51 -5.84
CA LEU A 91 -14.98 11.67 -5.86
C LEU A 91 -13.75 12.48 -5.42
N ARG A 92 -13.66 13.75 -5.83
CA ARG A 92 -12.55 14.63 -5.43
C ARG A 92 -12.57 14.94 -3.94
N TYR A 93 -13.76 15.12 -3.37
CA TYR A 93 -13.93 15.31 -1.93
C TYR A 93 -13.51 14.05 -1.16
N ALA A 94 -13.95 12.86 -1.61
CA ALA A 94 -13.55 11.58 -1.02
C ALA A 94 -12.04 11.33 -1.07
N LEU A 95 -11.34 11.81 -2.09
CA LEU A 95 -9.87 11.76 -2.15
C LEU A 95 -9.21 12.81 -1.24
N ALA A 96 -9.83 13.98 -1.03
CA ALA A 96 -9.31 15.04 -0.16
C ALA A 96 -9.36 14.69 1.34
N THR A 97 -10.31 13.83 1.78
CA THR A 97 -10.36 13.35 3.18
C THR A 97 -9.13 12.50 3.53
N MET A 98 -8.47 11.91 2.52
CA MET A 98 -7.31 11.02 2.71
C MET A 98 -6.01 11.77 3.07
N ARG A 99 -6.01 13.12 3.11
CA ARG A 99 -4.80 13.95 3.24
C ARG A 99 -3.95 13.70 4.49
N THR A 100 -4.55 13.15 5.54
CA THR A 100 -3.90 12.89 6.84
C THR A 100 -3.04 11.63 6.84
N TYR A 101 -3.23 10.70 5.89
CA TYR A 101 -2.54 9.40 5.84
C TYR A 101 -2.01 9.00 4.44
N ALA A 102 -2.53 9.59 3.36
CA ALA A 102 -2.26 9.15 1.99
C ALA A 102 -1.18 9.94 1.22
N LYS A 103 -0.47 10.89 1.84
CA LYS A 103 0.51 11.75 1.13
C LYS A 103 1.65 10.95 0.47
N ARG A 104 1.97 11.21 -0.81
CA ARG A 104 3.15 10.74 -1.57
C ARG A 104 3.49 11.69 -2.73
N ASP A 105 4.65 12.35 -2.70
CA ASP A 105 4.98 13.44 -3.65
C ASP A 105 5.46 13.02 -5.05
N ILE A 106 5.28 11.75 -5.43
CA ILE A 106 5.93 11.10 -6.58
C ILE A 106 5.01 10.71 -7.75
N MET A 107 3.68 10.84 -7.63
CA MET A 107 2.71 10.35 -8.63
C MET A 107 1.62 11.38 -8.95
N LYS A 108 1.60 11.94 -10.16
CA LYS A 108 0.52 12.89 -10.51
C LYS A 108 -0.85 12.21 -10.68
N LEU A 109 -1.72 12.37 -9.68
CA LEU A 109 -3.10 11.89 -9.75
C LEU A 109 -3.99 12.86 -10.56
N HIS A 110 -4.73 12.31 -11.53
CA HIS A 110 -5.75 13.01 -12.29
C HIS A 110 -7.14 12.56 -11.82
N ILE A 111 -7.95 13.50 -11.31
CA ILE A 111 -9.29 13.23 -10.76
C ILE A 111 -10.34 13.84 -11.69
N ASN A 112 -11.14 12.98 -12.32
CA ASN A 112 -12.12 13.35 -13.34
C ASN A 112 -13.55 13.01 -12.86
N GLU A 113 -14.30 14.02 -12.44
CA GLU A 113 -15.69 13.86 -12.00
C GLU A 113 -16.66 13.96 -13.18
N ILE A 114 -17.58 13.00 -13.26
CA ILE A 114 -18.59 12.86 -14.32
C ILE A 114 -19.91 13.42 -13.76
N PRO A 115 -20.48 14.49 -14.36
CA PRO A 115 -21.70 15.12 -13.87
C PRO A 115 -22.91 14.18 -13.89
N ALA A 116 -23.80 14.32 -12.92
CA ALA A 116 -25.01 13.50 -12.81
C ALA A 116 -26.06 13.78 -13.92
N GLN A 117 -25.95 14.92 -14.61
CA GLN A 117 -26.79 15.27 -15.75
C GLN A 117 -25.88 15.70 -16.90
N SER A 118 -26.03 15.07 -18.06
CA SER A 118 -25.42 15.57 -19.29
C SER A 118 -26.05 16.92 -19.63
N ALA A 119 -25.21 17.96 -19.76
CA ALA A 119 -25.67 19.25 -20.21
C ALA A 119 -26.17 19.10 -21.67
N SER A 120 -27.49 19.09 -21.85
CA SER A 120 -28.09 19.13 -23.19
C SER A 120 -27.51 20.32 -23.93
N SER A 121 -26.85 20.07 -25.07
CA SER A 121 -26.23 21.11 -25.89
C SER A 121 -27.30 21.98 -26.54
N THR A 122 -27.78 22.98 -25.81
CA THR A 122 -28.66 24.04 -26.32
C THR A 122 -27.90 24.99 -27.24
N SER A 123 -27.46 24.46 -28.38
CA SER A 123 -27.00 25.19 -29.55
C SER A 123 -27.87 24.80 -30.74
N ALA A 124 -29.16 25.10 -30.62
CA ALA A 124 -30.11 24.96 -31.71
C ALA A 124 -29.81 26.01 -32.80
N ASN A 125 -28.98 25.66 -33.78
CA ASN A 125 -28.99 26.36 -35.06
C ASN A 125 -28.50 25.51 -36.24
N LYS A 126 -29.32 25.51 -37.31
CA LYS A 126 -29.08 25.03 -38.68
C LYS A 126 -28.86 23.53 -38.94
N GLN A 127 -29.97 22.90 -39.36
CA GLN A 127 -30.08 22.08 -40.58
C GLN A 127 -28.80 21.40 -41.12
N SER A 128 -28.61 20.13 -40.78
CA SER A 128 -28.03 19.14 -41.68
C SER A 128 -28.86 17.85 -41.63
N THR A 129 -29.15 17.27 -42.78
CA THR A 129 -29.85 15.98 -42.89
C THR A 129 -28.83 14.84 -42.85
N SER A 130 -28.58 14.30 -41.66
CA SER A 130 -27.77 13.10 -41.41
C SER A 130 -28.32 12.37 -40.17
N PRO A 131 -28.23 11.03 -40.08
CA PRO A 131 -29.00 10.24 -39.12
C PRO A 131 -28.42 10.26 -37.69
N GLU A 132 -29.35 10.27 -36.74
CA GLU A 132 -29.26 10.04 -35.27
C GLU A 132 -28.14 10.71 -34.44
N PRO A 133 -28.46 11.22 -33.23
CA PRO A 133 -27.45 11.74 -32.32
C PRO A 133 -26.69 10.59 -31.65
N GLU A 134 -25.59 10.14 -32.27
CA GLU A 134 -24.66 9.21 -31.62
C GLU A 134 -24.15 9.82 -30.30
N ALA A 135 -24.34 9.09 -29.20
CA ALA A 135 -23.81 9.48 -27.90
C ALA A 135 -22.28 9.59 -27.99
N THR A 136 -21.70 10.63 -27.38
CA THR A 136 -20.24 10.83 -27.37
C THR A 136 -19.61 10.14 -26.15
N PRO A 137 -18.51 9.36 -26.31
CA PRO A 137 -17.83 8.76 -25.16
C PRO A 137 -17.16 9.83 -24.29
N PHE A 138 -17.16 9.63 -22.96
CA PHE A 138 -16.50 10.56 -22.04
C PHE A 138 -14.99 10.29 -21.94
N PHE A 139 -14.59 9.06 -22.22
CA PHE A 139 -13.21 8.60 -22.27
C PHE A 139 -13.00 7.81 -23.57
N SER A 140 -11.90 8.09 -24.27
CA SER A 140 -11.44 7.27 -25.39
C SER A 140 -9.92 7.31 -25.46
N ASP A 141 -9.30 6.17 -25.75
CA ASP A 141 -7.89 6.02 -26.06
C ASP A 141 -7.69 5.22 -27.37
N ASP A 142 -6.46 4.74 -27.63
CA ASP A 142 -6.09 3.97 -28.82
C ASP A 142 -6.72 2.57 -28.89
N ASN A 143 -7.27 2.04 -27.79
CA ASN A 143 -7.84 0.70 -27.68
C ASN A 143 -9.36 0.69 -27.48
N LEU A 144 -9.90 1.69 -26.76
CA LEU A 144 -11.20 1.64 -26.09
C LEU A 144 -11.89 3.01 -26.04
N SER A 145 -13.21 3.01 -26.29
CA SER A 145 -14.14 4.09 -25.91
C SER A 145 -15.01 3.65 -24.74
N ILE A 146 -15.24 4.53 -23.77
CA ILE A 146 -16.15 4.28 -22.64
C ILE A 146 -17.22 5.37 -22.58
N TYR A 147 -18.47 4.93 -22.44
CA TYR A 147 -19.63 5.77 -22.17
C TYR A 147 -20.05 5.57 -20.71
N ALA A 148 -20.27 6.68 -20.00
CA ALA A 148 -20.81 6.67 -18.65
C ALA A 148 -22.29 7.03 -18.72
N VAL A 149 -23.13 6.18 -18.15
CA VAL A 149 -24.57 6.32 -18.10
C VAL A 149 -24.94 6.65 -16.65
N PRO A 150 -25.22 7.92 -16.31
CA PRO A 150 -25.71 8.27 -14.99
C PRO A 150 -27.12 7.73 -14.80
N LEU A 151 -27.37 7.11 -13.65
CA LEU A 151 -28.66 6.58 -13.22
C LEU A 151 -29.04 7.23 -11.88
N LEU A 152 -30.30 7.67 -11.79
CA LEU A 152 -30.89 8.32 -10.62
C LEU A 152 -32.03 7.46 -10.05
N PRO A 153 -32.32 7.53 -8.74
CA PRO A 153 -33.50 6.90 -8.17
C PRO A 153 -34.76 7.70 -8.49
N THR A 154 -35.92 7.03 -8.61
CA THR A 154 -37.22 7.62 -9.00
C THR A 154 -37.56 8.92 -8.24
N ASN A 155 -37.33 8.95 -6.93
CA ASN A 155 -37.64 10.11 -6.07
C ASN A 155 -36.74 11.34 -6.36
N ALA A 156 -35.49 11.13 -6.80
CA ALA A 156 -34.58 12.21 -7.19
C ALA A 156 -34.91 12.74 -8.59
N SER A 157 -35.22 11.84 -9.53
CA SER A 157 -35.65 12.21 -10.90
C SER A 157 -36.90 13.12 -10.88
N GLN A 158 -37.88 12.84 -10.01
CA GLN A 158 -39.05 13.70 -9.78
C GLN A 158 -38.73 15.09 -9.17
N ARG A 159 -37.68 15.21 -8.35
CA ARG A 159 -37.25 16.51 -7.78
C ARG A 159 -36.47 17.35 -8.80
N ALA A 160 -35.66 16.72 -9.65
CA ALA A 160 -34.87 17.39 -10.68
C ALA A 160 -35.75 18.19 -11.66
N SER A 161 -36.83 17.59 -12.15
CA SER A 161 -37.79 18.24 -13.07
C SER A 161 -38.45 19.51 -12.51
N LYS A 162 -38.58 19.64 -11.18
CA LYS A 162 -39.10 20.85 -10.53
C LYS A 162 -38.03 21.93 -10.30
N LYS A 163 -36.76 21.56 -10.11
CA LYS A 163 -35.65 22.51 -9.87
C LYS A 163 -35.10 23.16 -11.15
N GLN A 164 -35.37 22.57 -12.32
CA GLN A 164 -34.84 22.97 -13.63
C GLN A 164 -35.12 24.42 -14.09
N LYS A 165 -35.92 25.20 -13.34
CA LYS A 165 -36.27 26.59 -13.66
C LYS A 165 -35.43 27.68 -12.98
N LEU A 166 -34.48 27.36 -12.08
CA LEU A 166 -33.86 28.38 -11.22
C LEU A 166 -32.32 28.40 -11.16
N ASP A 167 -31.60 27.42 -11.72
CA ASP A 167 -30.14 27.31 -11.53
C ASP A 167 -29.38 26.99 -12.83
N THR A 168 -29.54 27.86 -13.83
CA THR A 168 -28.71 27.83 -15.03
C THR A 168 -27.47 28.71 -14.87
N GLN A 169 -26.29 28.12 -15.09
CA GLN A 169 -24.95 28.73 -15.11
C GLN A 169 -24.27 28.98 -13.75
N ARG A 170 -23.65 27.93 -13.19
CA ARG A 170 -22.41 28.06 -12.38
C ARG A 170 -21.34 27.08 -12.87
N PRO A 171 -20.07 27.50 -13.03
CA PRO A 171 -18.98 26.59 -13.36
C PRO A 171 -18.71 25.62 -12.20
N ILE A 172 -18.63 24.32 -12.51
CA ILE A 172 -18.26 23.24 -11.57
C ILE A 172 -16.78 23.35 -11.19
N THR A 173 -15.93 23.79 -12.12
CA THR A 173 -14.49 23.99 -11.90
C THR A 173 -14.21 25.40 -11.34
N PRO A 174 -13.42 25.55 -10.27
CA PRO A 174 -13.03 26.86 -9.76
C PRO A 174 -12.14 27.60 -10.78
N SER A 175 -12.30 28.93 -10.88
CA SER A 175 -11.45 29.73 -11.76
C SER A 175 -9.99 29.76 -11.28
N ALA A 176 -9.04 29.99 -12.20
CA ALA A 176 -7.64 30.16 -11.83
C ALA A 176 -7.41 31.31 -10.84
N ALA A 177 -8.21 32.38 -10.91
CA ALA A 177 -8.20 33.48 -9.95
C ALA A 177 -8.76 33.07 -8.57
N THR A 178 -9.77 32.18 -8.54
CA THR A 178 -10.31 31.62 -7.29
C THR A 178 -9.29 30.69 -6.64
N LEU A 179 -8.62 29.85 -7.43
CA LEU A 179 -7.52 29.00 -6.96
C LEU A 179 -6.38 29.84 -6.39
N ASP A 180 -5.90 30.88 -7.08
CA ASP A 180 -4.88 31.80 -6.57
C ASP A 180 -5.34 32.58 -5.30
N LYS A 181 -6.61 32.99 -5.23
CA LYS A 181 -7.19 33.63 -4.05
C LYS A 181 -7.15 32.69 -2.84
N VAL A 182 -7.68 31.47 -2.97
CA VAL A 182 -7.67 30.48 -1.89
C VAL A 182 -6.24 30.06 -1.55
N ASP A 183 -5.38 29.88 -2.55
CA ASP A 183 -3.95 29.61 -2.41
C ASP A 183 -3.23 30.72 -1.63
N LYS A 184 -3.71 31.96 -1.65
CA LYS A 184 -3.20 33.06 -0.80
C LYS A 184 -3.85 33.14 0.59
N LEU A 185 -5.06 32.59 0.76
CA LEU A 185 -5.78 32.61 2.04
C LEU A 185 -5.25 31.56 3.03
N TRP A 186 -5.00 30.32 2.60
CA TRP A 186 -4.54 29.24 3.51
C TRP A 186 -3.16 29.45 4.14
N ARG A 187 -2.41 30.39 3.57
CA ARG A 187 -1.10 30.86 4.02
C ARG A 187 -1.16 31.75 5.25
N LYS A 188 -2.36 32.14 5.69
CA LYS A 188 -2.60 32.94 6.88
C LYS A 188 -2.85 32.02 8.07
N PRO A 189 -2.28 32.29 9.27
CA PRO A 189 -2.43 31.41 10.43
C PRO A 189 -3.90 31.22 10.85
N TYR A 190 -4.73 32.26 10.73
CA TYR A 190 -6.15 32.24 11.10
C TYR A 190 -7.09 31.67 10.01
N PHE A 191 -6.57 30.97 9.00
CA PHE A 191 -7.40 30.41 7.94
C PHE A 191 -8.23 29.22 8.45
N ASN A 192 -9.55 29.32 8.35
CA ASN A 192 -10.48 28.24 8.66
C ASN A 192 -11.16 27.71 7.37
N PRO A 193 -10.67 26.60 6.78
CA PRO A 193 -11.20 26.09 5.52
C PRO A 193 -12.67 25.67 5.59
N SER A 194 -13.16 25.21 6.75
CA SER A 194 -14.55 24.78 6.93
C SER A 194 -15.58 25.90 6.73
N SER A 195 -15.15 27.17 6.80
CA SER A 195 -16.00 28.34 6.55
C SER A 195 -16.18 28.70 5.07
N LEU A 196 -15.40 28.10 4.16
CA LEU A 196 -15.48 28.39 2.73
C LEU A 196 -16.76 27.84 2.10
N GLN A 197 -17.25 28.55 1.07
CA GLN A 197 -18.48 28.19 0.35
C GLN A 197 -18.31 28.35 -1.17
N GLY A 198 -19.15 27.66 -1.94
CA GLY A 198 -19.18 27.75 -3.40
C GLY A 198 -17.82 27.45 -4.05
N GLN A 199 -17.40 28.29 -4.99
CA GLN A 199 -16.14 28.10 -5.72
C GLN A 199 -14.89 28.18 -4.83
N GLU A 200 -14.93 28.83 -3.67
CA GLU A 200 -13.78 28.87 -2.76
C GLU A 200 -13.61 27.54 -2.01
N ALA A 201 -14.73 26.91 -1.62
CA ALA A 201 -14.72 25.56 -1.07
C ALA A 201 -14.19 24.55 -2.09
N GLN A 202 -14.71 24.61 -3.33
CA GLN A 202 -14.24 23.76 -4.44
C GLN A 202 -12.74 23.98 -4.74
N ALA A 203 -12.27 25.23 -4.74
CA ALA A 203 -10.86 25.55 -4.91
C ALA A 203 -9.98 24.98 -3.78
N TRP A 204 -10.43 25.03 -2.53
CA TRP A 204 -9.70 24.42 -1.42
C TRP A 204 -9.66 22.89 -1.52
N ILE A 205 -10.81 22.25 -1.75
CA ILE A 205 -10.91 20.79 -1.93
C ILE A 205 -10.01 20.34 -3.10
N GLN A 206 -9.98 21.10 -4.21
CA GLN A 206 -9.07 20.85 -5.31
C GLN A 206 -7.60 20.97 -4.88
N LEU A 207 -7.18 22.08 -4.27
CA LEU A 207 -5.80 22.29 -3.82
C LEU A 207 -5.33 21.19 -2.85
N VAL A 208 -6.20 20.74 -1.95
CA VAL A 208 -5.94 19.59 -1.06
C VAL A 208 -5.77 18.31 -1.87
N SER A 209 -6.77 17.92 -2.67
CA SER A 209 -6.72 16.65 -3.43
C SER A 209 -5.53 16.57 -4.39
N ASP A 210 -5.16 17.70 -5.01
CA ASP A 210 -4.04 17.78 -5.95
C ASP A 210 -2.67 17.72 -5.21
N SER A 211 -2.59 18.13 -3.93
CA SER A 211 -1.34 18.12 -3.15
C SER A 211 -1.03 16.80 -2.44
N ILE A 212 -2.01 15.89 -2.27
CA ILE A 212 -1.77 14.58 -1.64
C ILE A 212 -0.75 13.76 -2.45
N PHE A 213 -0.82 13.84 -3.78
CA PHE A 213 0.01 13.03 -4.67
C PHE A 213 0.99 13.84 -5.55
N ASN A 214 0.92 15.17 -5.58
CA ASN A 214 1.69 16.00 -6.53
C ASN A 214 2.09 17.40 -6.00
N ASP A 215 3.15 17.46 -5.19
CA ASP A 215 3.73 18.73 -4.70
C ASP A 215 4.66 19.43 -5.73
N SER A 216 4.91 18.82 -6.90
CA SER A 216 5.73 19.40 -7.98
C SER A 216 5.18 20.74 -8.53
N LEU A 217 3.91 21.04 -8.27
CA LEU A 217 3.24 22.29 -8.60
C LEU A 217 3.71 23.50 -7.77
N LEU A 218 4.37 23.29 -6.62
CA LEU A 218 4.99 24.38 -5.86
C LEU A 218 6.39 24.70 -6.42
N GLN A 219 7.21 23.69 -6.72
CA GLN A 219 8.53 23.87 -7.33
C GLN A 219 8.45 24.54 -8.73
N LYS A 220 7.50 24.10 -9.58
CA LYS A 220 7.30 24.71 -10.91
C LYS A 220 6.77 26.15 -10.85
N ARG A 221 5.95 26.51 -9.84
CA ARG A 221 5.51 27.90 -9.64
C ARG A 221 6.64 28.81 -9.15
N GLN A 222 7.54 28.32 -8.30
CA GLN A 222 8.74 29.07 -7.91
C GLN A 222 9.65 29.34 -9.12
N GLN A 223 9.85 28.36 -10.02
CA GLN A 223 10.65 28.55 -11.24
C GLN A 223 10.01 29.55 -12.23
N GLN A 224 8.69 29.64 -12.31
CA GLN A 224 7.99 30.62 -13.17
C GLN A 224 7.98 32.04 -12.60
N GLN A 225 8.18 32.23 -11.30
CA GLN A 225 8.36 33.57 -10.70
C GLN A 225 9.79 34.10 -10.82
N SER A 226 10.79 33.24 -11.04
CA SER A 226 12.18 33.66 -11.28
C SER A 226 12.47 34.17 -12.69
N THR A 227 11.56 34.01 -13.66
CA THR A 227 11.81 34.33 -15.08
C THR A 227 11.39 35.73 -15.52
N THR A 228 10.86 36.58 -14.63
CA THR A 228 10.43 37.95 -14.97
C THR A 228 11.37 39.06 -14.49
N ASN A 229 12.56 38.74 -13.96
CA ASN A 229 13.54 39.72 -13.49
C ASN A 229 15.00 39.26 -13.73
N THR A 230 15.52 39.38 -14.97
CA THR A 230 16.81 40.04 -15.28
C THR A 230 17.11 40.04 -16.79
N GLU A 231 17.78 41.11 -17.24
CA GLU A 231 18.35 41.22 -18.59
C GLU A 231 19.67 40.41 -18.73
N ALA A 232 20.15 40.29 -19.97
CA ALA A 232 21.15 39.31 -20.38
C ALA A 232 22.62 39.61 -20.00
N VAL A 233 23.36 38.57 -19.60
CA VAL A 233 24.83 38.40 -19.76
C VAL A 233 25.12 36.90 -20.00
N PRO A 234 26.02 36.49 -20.93
CA PRO A 234 26.27 35.07 -21.26
C PRO A 234 27.50 34.42 -20.56
N ASP A 235 27.54 33.07 -20.60
CA ASP A 235 28.61 32.12 -20.21
C ASP A 235 29.01 32.07 -18.70
N ALA A 236 29.23 30.93 -18.02
CA ALA A 236 29.83 29.65 -18.45
C ALA A 236 29.51 28.44 -17.52
N SER A 237 29.69 27.23 -18.06
CA SER A 237 29.92 25.91 -17.41
C SER A 237 29.02 25.43 -16.25
N MET A 238 28.16 24.45 -16.55
CA MET A 238 27.45 23.60 -15.58
C MET A 238 28.15 22.25 -15.35
N SER A 239 28.22 21.78 -14.11
CA SER A 239 28.34 20.36 -13.76
C SER A 239 27.56 20.09 -12.48
N GLY A 240 26.67 19.09 -12.49
CA GLY A 240 25.59 18.98 -11.51
C GLY A 240 25.83 18.00 -10.37
N LYS A 241 25.02 18.17 -9.31
CA LYS A 241 24.57 17.13 -8.38
C LYS A 241 23.38 17.67 -7.60
N LEU A 242 22.20 17.07 -7.76
CA LEU A 242 21.05 17.28 -6.88
C LEU A 242 20.89 16.02 -6.03
N VAL A 243 20.76 16.18 -4.72
CA VAL A 243 20.41 15.11 -3.78
C VAL A 243 19.14 15.53 -3.06
N SER A 244 18.16 14.64 -3.01
CA SER A 244 16.86 14.83 -2.39
C SER A 244 16.90 14.58 -0.88
N SER A 245 16.31 15.50 -0.11
CA SER A 245 15.85 15.23 1.26
C SER A 245 14.77 16.26 1.63
N THR A 246 13.56 15.78 1.89
CA THR A 246 12.43 16.58 2.40
C THR A 246 11.90 15.88 3.63
N ASP A 247 12.16 16.47 4.79
CA ASP A 247 11.56 16.13 6.06
C ASP A 247 11.21 17.43 6.80
N ASP A 248 10.30 17.27 7.76
CA ASP A 248 9.90 18.18 8.84
C ASP A 248 8.96 19.35 8.53
N VAL A 249 7.85 19.30 9.29
CA VAL A 249 6.73 20.23 9.30
C VAL A 249 6.31 20.44 10.76
N GLU A 250 6.56 21.61 11.31
CA GLU A 250 6.06 22.03 12.63
C GLU A 250 5.60 23.49 12.59
N THR A 251 4.57 23.80 13.39
CA THR A 251 4.02 25.14 13.60
C THR A 251 3.31 25.20 14.94
N ASP A 252 3.59 26.26 15.70
CA ASP A 252 2.83 26.66 16.89
C ASP A 252 2.08 27.98 16.65
N ASP A 253 1.03 28.19 17.45
CA ASP A 253 0.05 29.28 17.33
C ASP A 253 0.48 30.60 18.01
N ALA A 254 -0.32 31.66 17.81
CA ALA A 254 -0.01 33.04 18.18
C ALA A 254 -0.99 33.67 19.19
N ASP A 255 -0.58 34.75 19.86
CA ASP A 255 -1.50 35.76 20.41
C ASP A 255 -0.94 37.22 20.28
N VAL A 256 -1.76 38.23 20.58
CA VAL A 256 -1.89 39.48 19.80
C VAL A 256 -1.66 40.80 20.57
N SER A 257 -1.12 41.85 19.91
CA SER A 257 -1.59 43.26 20.00
C SER A 257 -0.82 44.24 19.06
N GLN A 258 -1.33 45.47 18.87
CA GLN A 258 -0.92 46.46 17.84
C GLN A 258 -0.34 47.76 18.49
N ALA A 259 0.10 48.86 17.84
CA ALA A 259 0.07 49.41 16.46
C ALA A 259 1.07 50.63 16.39
N PRO A 260 1.12 51.52 15.36
CA PRO A 260 0.99 51.42 13.89
C PRO A 260 2.27 52.00 13.19
N PRO A 261 2.32 52.78 12.06
CA PRO A 261 3.23 52.43 10.96
C PRO A 261 4.33 53.46 10.60
N SER A 262 5.41 52.99 9.98
CA SER A 262 6.23 53.83 9.08
C SER A 262 6.79 53.03 7.89
N SER A 263 6.89 53.69 6.75
CA SER A 263 7.13 53.10 5.44
C SER A 263 8.62 53.00 5.10
N HIS A 264 9.14 51.82 4.75
CA HIS A 264 10.17 51.65 3.73
C HIS A 264 10.15 50.23 3.15
N SER A 265 10.18 50.13 1.81
CA SER A 265 10.09 48.88 1.07
C SER A 265 11.38 48.06 1.14
N LYS A 266 11.30 46.83 1.67
CA LYS A 266 12.35 45.80 1.52
C LYS A 266 12.02 44.86 0.35
N PRO A 267 13.03 44.30 -0.34
CA PRO A 267 12.81 43.33 -1.41
C PRO A 267 12.17 42.04 -0.86
N LEU A 268 11.28 41.45 -1.66
CA LEU A 268 10.53 40.25 -1.29
C LEU A 268 11.47 39.04 -1.13
N SER A 269 11.38 38.39 0.02
CA SER A 269 12.07 37.13 0.31
C SER A 269 11.54 35.98 -0.55
N PRO A 270 12.38 34.99 -0.91
CA PRO A 270 11.94 33.82 -1.67
C PRO A 270 10.89 33.03 -0.87
N TRP A 271 9.76 32.76 -1.50
CA TRP A 271 8.57 32.21 -0.88
C TRP A 271 8.73 30.72 -0.53
N ARG A 272 8.56 30.39 0.77
CA ARG A 272 8.36 29.00 1.24
C ARG A 272 6.86 28.65 1.22
N PRO A 273 6.48 27.39 0.97
CA PRO A 273 5.18 26.89 1.38
C PRO A 273 5.02 27.15 2.89
N PRO A 274 3.97 27.86 3.34
CA PRO A 274 3.63 27.84 4.74
C PRO A 274 3.08 26.47 5.04
N LEU A 275 3.56 25.88 6.13
CA LEU A 275 3.03 24.63 6.61
C LEU A 275 2.07 24.98 7.73
N SER A 276 0.95 25.63 7.42
CA SER A 276 0.00 26.01 8.45
C SER A 276 -0.68 24.76 9.03
N PRO A 277 -0.97 24.70 10.34
CA PRO A 277 -1.70 23.57 10.93
C PRO A 277 -2.99 23.29 10.15
N ALA A 278 -3.62 24.36 9.63
CA ALA A 278 -4.89 24.36 8.94
C ALA A 278 -5.02 23.41 7.74
N PHE A 279 -3.91 22.96 7.12
CA PHE A 279 -4.01 21.94 6.06
C PHE A 279 -4.42 20.56 6.60
N VAL A 280 -3.90 20.17 7.77
CA VAL A 280 -4.09 18.82 8.35
C VAL A 280 -5.08 18.83 9.52
N THR A 281 -5.08 19.88 10.35
CA THR A 281 -5.82 19.93 11.63
C THR A 281 -7.23 20.50 11.54
N ARG A 282 -7.61 21.12 10.42
CA ARG A 282 -8.94 21.73 10.22
C ARG A 282 -9.78 20.90 9.24
N LEU A 283 -11.08 20.84 9.51
CA LEU A 283 -12.07 20.20 8.65
C LEU A 283 -12.13 20.84 7.26
N LEU A 284 -12.31 20.02 6.24
CA LEU A 284 -12.69 20.46 4.90
C LEU A 284 -14.04 21.22 4.93
N PRO A 285 -14.25 22.19 4.01
CA PRO A 285 -15.58 22.74 3.76
C PRO A 285 -16.50 21.64 3.24
N HIS A 286 -17.81 21.82 3.45
CA HIS A 286 -18.82 20.86 3.00
C HIS A 286 -18.72 20.65 1.47
N PRO A 287 -18.96 19.41 0.98
CA PRO A 287 -19.00 19.15 -0.46
C PRO A 287 -20.12 19.97 -1.13
N HIS A 288 -19.90 20.35 -2.39
CA HIS A 288 -20.88 21.12 -3.16
C HIS A 288 -22.21 20.37 -3.35
N THR A 289 -22.13 19.06 -3.50
CA THR A 289 -23.27 18.15 -3.61
C THR A 289 -23.31 17.25 -2.37
N ASP A 290 -24.37 17.40 -1.57
CA ASP A 290 -24.68 16.48 -0.48
C ASP A 290 -25.17 15.16 -1.07
N THR A 291 -24.31 14.14 -1.02
CA THR A 291 -24.58 12.79 -1.54
C THR A 291 -25.20 11.86 -0.49
N ARG A 292 -25.36 12.34 0.75
CA ARG A 292 -25.95 11.56 1.85
C ARG A 292 -27.46 11.42 1.68
N ASN A 293 -27.96 10.23 1.98
CA ASN A 293 -29.37 9.90 1.78
C ASN A 293 -30.23 10.18 3.01
N ILE A 294 -30.17 11.41 3.53
CA ILE A 294 -30.84 11.83 4.77
C ILE A 294 -32.35 11.49 4.78
N SER A 295 -32.98 11.40 3.60
CA SER A 295 -34.41 11.06 3.48
C SER A 295 -34.73 9.56 3.52
N ALA A 296 -33.89 8.66 2.97
CA ALA A 296 -34.14 7.21 3.13
C ALA A 296 -33.46 6.63 4.39
N ASP A 297 -32.44 7.31 4.93
CA ASP A 297 -31.87 7.05 6.27
C ASP A 297 -32.94 7.01 7.38
N GLN A 298 -34.09 7.66 7.18
CA GLN A 298 -35.23 7.66 8.10
C GLN A 298 -36.23 6.51 7.89
N SER A 299 -36.19 5.81 6.75
CA SER A 299 -37.18 4.79 6.37
C SER A 299 -36.61 3.38 6.21
N ASP A 300 -35.37 3.24 5.72
CA ASP A 300 -34.67 1.96 5.61
C ASP A 300 -33.15 2.17 5.69
N ILE A 301 -32.59 1.83 6.85
CA ILE A 301 -31.16 2.01 7.18
C ILE A 301 -30.26 1.08 6.33
N ALA A 302 -30.81 0.03 5.70
CA ALA A 302 -30.07 -0.86 4.82
C ALA A 302 -29.93 -0.33 3.37
N GLN A 303 -30.79 0.59 2.93
CA GLN A 303 -30.81 1.11 1.55
C GLN A 303 -29.88 2.33 1.39
N GLY A 304 -28.59 2.05 1.22
CA GLY A 304 -27.58 3.09 1.03
C GLY A 304 -27.79 3.91 -0.24
N GLY A 305 -28.09 5.21 -0.09
CA GLY A 305 -27.97 6.21 -1.15
C GLY A 305 -29.23 6.50 -1.99
N GLN A 306 -29.54 7.78 -2.18
CA GLN A 306 -30.25 8.29 -3.35
C GLN A 306 -29.31 9.05 -4.30
N ALA A 307 -28.01 8.75 -4.19
CA ALA A 307 -26.95 9.36 -4.96
C ALA A 307 -26.98 8.88 -6.43
N PRO A 308 -26.52 9.70 -7.39
CA PRO A 308 -26.28 9.24 -8.75
C PRO A 308 -25.28 8.08 -8.77
N VAL A 309 -25.51 7.10 -9.64
CA VAL A 309 -24.56 6.01 -9.91
C VAL A 309 -24.23 5.96 -11.40
N LEU A 310 -23.07 5.42 -11.74
CA LEU A 310 -22.62 5.27 -13.12
C LEU A 310 -22.63 3.81 -13.53
N ALA A 311 -23.38 3.51 -14.59
CA ALA A 311 -23.15 2.32 -15.41
C ALA A 311 -22.15 2.65 -16.53
N TYR A 312 -21.35 1.69 -16.94
CA TYR A 312 -20.35 1.88 -18.00
C TYR A 312 -20.62 0.96 -19.19
N ILE A 313 -20.56 1.52 -20.39
CA ILE A 313 -20.48 0.79 -21.66
C ILE A 313 -19.06 0.92 -22.17
N CYS A 314 -18.36 -0.20 -22.32
CA CYS A 314 -16.99 -0.26 -22.82
C CYS A 314 -17.00 -0.87 -24.23
N GLU A 315 -16.60 -0.10 -25.24
CA GLU A 315 -16.50 -0.54 -26.63
C GLU A 315 -15.06 -0.42 -27.12
N ALA A 316 -14.40 -1.56 -27.30
CA ALA A 316 -13.09 -1.59 -27.93
C ALA A 316 -13.18 -1.16 -29.40
N HIS A 317 -12.11 -0.56 -29.95
CA HIS A 317 -12.12 -0.15 -31.36
C HIS A 317 -12.17 -1.34 -32.33
N PRO A 318 -12.76 -1.18 -33.54
CA PRO A 318 -12.82 -2.23 -34.54
C PRO A 318 -11.44 -2.79 -34.90
N GLN A 319 -11.29 -4.12 -34.83
CA GLN A 319 -10.05 -4.77 -35.22
C GLN A 319 -10.01 -4.90 -36.75
N ARG A 320 -8.99 -4.26 -37.35
CA ARG A 320 -8.66 -4.40 -38.76
C ARG A 320 -8.43 -5.87 -39.11
N GLY A 321 -8.83 -6.27 -40.31
CA GLY A 321 -8.62 -7.64 -40.78
C GLY A 321 -7.15 -8.01 -40.89
N LYS A 322 -6.88 -9.30 -41.06
CA LYS A 322 -5.50 -9.78 -41.27
C LYS A 322 -5.05 -9.42 -42.69
N PHE A 323 -3.93 -8.69 -42.81
CA PHE A 323 -3.26 -8.47 -44.09
C PHE A 323 -2.74 -9.79 -44.66
N ASP A 324 -2.91 -9.99 -45.96
CA ASP A 324 -2.49 -11.14 -46.75
C ASP A 324 -1.31 -10.74 -47.66
N PRO A 325 -0.06 -11.06 -47.26
CA PRO A 325 1.11 -10.72 -48.04
C PRO A 325 1.14 -11.43 -49.40
N LEU A 326 0.47 -12.58 -49.55
CA LEU A 326 0.46 -13.33 -50.80
C LEU A 326 -0.44 -12.63 -51.82
N LYS A 327 -1.65 -12.21 -51.43
CA LYS A 327 -2.51 -11.38 -52.29
C LYS A 327 -1.86 -10.06 -52.69
N ALA A 328 -1.25 -9.35 -51.75
CA ALA A 328 -0.54 -8.11 -52.05
C ALA A 328 0.62 -8.34 -53.04
N THR A 329 1.42 -9.40 -52.84
CA THR A 329 2.50 -9.77 -53.77
C THR A 329 1.97 -10.19 -55.14
N GLN A 330 0.83 -10.90 -55.20
CA GLN A 330 0.17 -11.29 -56.46
C GLN A 330 -0.40 -10.09 -57.22
N ALA A 331 -0.87 -9.06 -56.52
CA ALA A 331 -1.27 -7.77 -57.12
C ALA A 331 -0.08 -6.94 -57.62
N GLY A 332 1.16 -7.31 -57.26
CA GLY A 332 2.41 -6.65 -57.67
C GLY A 332 2.98 -5.67 -56.64
N VAL A 333 2.35 -5.56 -55.47
CA VAL A 333 2.76 -4.60 -54.45
C VAL A 333 4.16 -4.96 -53.90
N PRO A 334 5.11 -4.01 -53.86
CA PRO A 334 6.43 -4.26 -53.29
C PRO A 334 6.37 -4.38 -51.75
N PRO A 335 6.98 -5.42 -51.15
CA PRO A 335 7.00 -5.60 -49.70
C PRO A 335 7.92 -4.58 -49.02
N GLY A 336 7.33 -3.69 -48.22
CA GLY A 336 7.98 -2.53 -47.59
C GLY A 336 6.94 -1.52 -47.09
N PRO A 337 7.18 -0.19 -47.22
CA PRO A 337 6.23 0.86 -46.83
C PRO A 337 4.83 0.67 -47.41
N SER A 338 4.72 0.19 -48.65
CA SER A 338 3.45 -0.09 -49.32
C SER A 338 2.59 -1.15 -48.62
N PHE A 339 3.22 -2.18 -48.01
CA PHE A 339 2.49 -3.16 -47.19
C PHE A 339 2.01 -2.53 -45.88
N ALA A 340 2.78 -1.60 -45.29
CA ALA A 340 2.39 -0.89 -44.08
C ALA A 340 1.21 0.06 -44.34
N ALA A 341 1.21 0.79 -45.45
CA ALA A 341 0.11 1.63 -45.91
C ALA A 341 -1.19 0.81 -46.09
N LEU A 342 -1.13 -0.27 -46.88
CA LEU A 342 -2.27 -1.18 -47.06
C LEU A 342 -2.78 -1.77 -45.73
N THR A 343 -1.89 -2.12 -44.81
CA THR A 343 -2.28 -2.61 -43.46
C THR A 343 -2.94 -1.50 -42.62
N LYS A 344 -2.56 -0.23 -42.83
CA LYS A 344 -3.17 0.96 -42.22
C LYS A 344 -4.50 1.39 -42.86
N GLY A 345 -5.02 0.66 -43.85
CA GLY A 345 -6.27 1.02 -44.53
C GLY A 345 -6.09 2.08 -45.63
N GLU A 346 -4.84 2.42 -45.96
CA GLU A 346 -4.51 3.35 -47.03
C GLU A 346 -4.49 2.59 -48.35
N ASP A 347 -5.27 3.03 -49.33
CA ASP A 347 -5.18 2.53 -50.70
C ASP A 347 -3.88 3.03 -51.32
N ILE A 348 -3.21 2.19 -52.11
CA ILE A 348 -1.93 2.55 -52.75
C ILE A 348 -2.03 2.55 -54.26
N THR A 349 -1.39 3.54 -54.87
CA THR A 349 -1.19 3.63 -56.31
C THR A 349 0.29 3.40 -56.60
N PHE A 350 0.61 2.47 -57.51
CA PHE A 350 1.99 2.21 -57.92
C PHE A 350 2.06 1.69 -59.36
N ASN A 351 3.23 1.84 -59.98
CA ASN A 351 3.46 1.39 -61.35
C ASN A 351 3.95 -0.05 -61.40
N ARG A 352 3.31 -0.89 -62.22
CA ARG A 352 3.75 -2.27 -62.53
C ARG A 352 3.71 -2.54 -64.04
N PRO A 353 4.36 -3.58 -64.57
CA PRO A 353 4.33 -3.89 -66.00
C PRO A 353 2.92 -4.23 -66.50
N VAL A 354 2.54 -3.77 -67.69
CA VAL A 354 1.23 -4.10 -68.33
C VAL A 354 1.05 -5.62 -68.52
N SER A 355 2.17 -6.34 -68.71
CA SER A 355 2.19 -7.80 -68.82
C SER A 355 2.04 -8.54 -67.47
N TRP A 356 1.90 -7.84 -66.34
CA TRP A 356 1.82 -8.45 -65.01
C TRP A 356 0.81 -9.61 -64.89
N PRO A 357 -0.42 -9.54 -65.43
CA PRO A 357 -1.39 -10.64 -65.35
C PRO A 357 -0.91 -11.94 -66.03
N SER A 358 -0.10 -11.84 -67.10
CA SER A 358 0.44 -12.97 -67.86
C SER A 358 1.85 -13.41 -67.45
N MET A 359 2.57 -12.63 -66.63
CA MET A 359 3.89 -13.00 -66.10
C MET A 359 3.86 -14.27 -65.24
N GLN A 360 4.91 -15.09 -65.38
CA GLN A 360 5.14 -16.25 -64.53
C GLN A 360 5.60 -15.83 -63.11
N ALA A 361 5.36 -16.69 -62.11
CA ALA A 361 5.60 -16.37 -60.71
C ALA A 361 7.07 -15.99 -60.40
N ASP A 362 8.04 -16.65 -61.03
CA ASP A 362 9.46 -16.35 -60.86
C ASP A 362 9.87 -15.03 -61.53
N GLU A 363 9.22 -14.63 -62.63
CA GLU A 363 9.44 -13.34 -63.29
C GLU A 363 8.90 -12.19 -62.43
N ARG A 364 7.66 -12.33 -61.91
CA ARG A 364 7.07 -11.40 -60.93
C ARG A 364 7.98 -11.19 -59.73
N LYS A 365 8.58 -12.27 -59.21
CA LYS A 365 9.50 -12.24 -58.07
C LYS A 365 10.81 -11.52 -58.40
N LYS A 366 11.38 -11.73 -59.60
CA LYS A 366 12.56 -10.97 -60.09
C LYS A 366 12.24 -9.47 -60.21
N TRP A 367 11.09 -9.09 -60.75
CA TRP A 367 10.68 -7.68 -60.88
C TRP A 367 10.49 -6.99 -59.52
N ILE A 368 9.80 -7.62 -58.57
CA ILE A 368 9.65 -7.08 -57.21
C ILE A 368 11.02 -6.90 -56.52
N GLN A 369 11.97 -7.80 -56.78
CA GLN A 369 13.34 -7.68 -56.27
C GLN A 369 14.11 -6.51 -56.92
N SER A 370 13.94 -6.23 -58.22
CA SER A 370 14.58 -5.07 -58.85
C SER A 370 14.06 -3.73 -58.32
N GLN A 371 12.76 -3.62 -58.01
CA GLN A 371 12.19 -2.40 -57.42
C GLN A 371 12.78 -2.07 -56.03
N ARG A 372 13.11 -3.08 -55.23
CA ARG A 372 13.80 -2.89 -53.93
C ARG A 372 15.22 -2.31 -54.08
N GLY A 373 15.89 -2.57 -55.20
CA GLY A 373 17.20 -1.98 -55.51
C GLY A 373 17.11 -0.47 -55.74
N ALA A 374 16.11 -0.03 -56.52
CA ALA A 374 15.89 1.38 -56.84
C ALA A 374 15.54 2.23 -55.60
N GLN A 375 14.65 1.74 -54.72
CA GLN A 375 14.26 2.49 -53.51
C GLN A 375 15.41 2.74 -52.53
N ARG A 376 16.42 1.87 -52.47
CA ARG A 376 17.62 2.11 -51.64
C ARG A 376 18.57 3.16 -52.21
N ALA A 377 18.52 3.44 -53.51
CA ALA A 377 19.36 4.44 -54.15
C ALA A 377 18.82 5.88 -54.01
N GLY A 378 17.51 6.05 -53.83
CA GLY A 378 16.84 7.36 -53.79
C GLY A 378 16.92 8.14 -52.47
N ALA A 379 17.48 7.56 -51.39
CA ALA A 379 17.43 8.14 -50.03
C ALA A 379 18.77 8.74 -49.56
N GLY A 380 19.65 9.13 -50.47
CA GLY A 380 20.99 9.68 -50.16
C GLY A 380 21.17 11.12 -50.64
N VAL A 381 20.84 12.11 -49.80
CA VAL A 381 21.26 13.50 -50.02
C VAL A 381 22.73 13.66 -49.63
N ALA A 382 23.50 14.37 -50.45
CA ALA A 382 24.96 14.31 -50.46
C ALA A 382 25.65 15.12 -49.35
N THR A 383 26.68 14.53 -48.73
CA THR A 383 27.90 15.25 -48.30
C THR A 383 29.15 14.38 -48.54
N ASN A 384 30.12 14.93 -49.27
CA ASN A 384 31.39 14.27 -49.57
C ASN A 384 32.41 14.44 -48.45
N LYS A 385 33.19 13.38 -48.15
CA LYS A 385 34.67 13.44 -48.12
C LYS A 385 35.30 12.04 -48.04
N PRO A 386 36.49 11.82 -48.66
CA PRO A 386 37.07 10.48 -48.81
C PRO A 386 38.06 10.12 -47.69
N LYS A 387 38.26 8.81 -47.48
CA LYS A 387 39.47 8.25 -46.83
C LYS A 387 39.97 7.02 -47.62
N PRO A 388 41.29 6.72 -47.62
CA PRO A 388 41.89 5.84 -48.63
C PRO A 388 42.40 4.48 -48.10
N ASN A 389 42.66 3.58 -49.05
CA ASN A 389 43.52 2.39 -48.99
C ASN A 389 43.14 1.21 -48.07
N GLY A 390 42.83 0.06 -48.69
CA GLY A 390 42.55 -1.20 -47.97
C GLY A 390 42.65 -2.52 -48.76
N LYS A 391 43.18 -2.52 -49.99
CA LYS A 391 43.56 -3.69 -50.82
C LYS A 391 42.57 -4.87 -51.00
N GLN A 392 42.09 -4.97 -52.23
CA GLN A 392 42.17 -6.19 -53.08
C GLN A 392 41.92 -7.56 -52.42
N ASN A 393 40.74 -8.11 -52.68
CA ASN A 393 40.65 -9.47 -53.19
C ASN A 393 39.67 -9.49 -54.36
N ALA A 394 40.23 -9.42 -55.57
CA ALA A 394 39.50 -9.56 -56.82
C ALA A 394 39.98 -10.83 -57.53
N LYS A 395 39.16 -11.87 -57.49
CA LYS A 395 39.02 -12.90 -58.54
C LYS A 395 37.82 -13.79 -58.24
N GLU A 396 37.25 -14.33 -59.31
CA GLU A 396 36.24 -15.41 -59.29
C GLU A 396 34.88 -15.07 -58.65
N ASN A 397 34.15 -14.17 -59.31
CA ASN A 397 32.93 -14.58 -60.05
C ASN A 397 32.39 -13.46 -60.95
N ALA A 398 33.21 -13.04 -61.92
CA ALA A 398 32.74 -12.30 -63.09
C ALA A 398 32.33 -13.31 -64.19
N LYS A 399 31.20 -13.99 -63.98
CA LYS A 399 30.56 -14.91 -64.93
C LYS A 399 29.14 -15.27 -64.48
N ASP A 400 28.28 -14.26 -64.43
CA ASP A 400 26.90 -14.38 -64.90
C ASP A 400 26.47 -12.99 -65.40
N ALA A 401 25.76 -12.99 -66.53
CA ALA A 401 25.69 -11.84 -67.41
C ALA A 401 24.60 -10.83 -67.02
N GLN A 402 24.67 -9.67 -67.66
CA GLN A 402 23.52 -8.80 -67.85
C GLN A 402 22.42 -9.57 -68.61
N ASP A 403 21.45 -10.15 -67.89
CA ASP A 403 20.13 -10.40 -68.47
C ASP A 403 19.60 -9.02 -68.93
N PRO A 404 19.26 -8.83 -70.23
CA PRO A 404 18.58 -7.60 -70.63
C PRO A 404 17.26 -7.52 -69.86
N THR A 405 16.92 -6.35 -69.31
CA THR A 405 15.61 -6.13 -68.70
C THR A 405 14.53 -6.53 -69.71
N PRO A 406 13.68 -7.54 -69.42
CA PRO A 406 12.74 -8.06 -70.40
C PRO A 406 11.92 -6.94 -71.04
N ALA A 407 11.71 -6.99 -72.35
CA ALA A 407 10.93 -5.97 -73.05
C ALA A 407 9.50 -5.83 -72.46
N SER A 408 8.98 -6.92 -71.89
CA SER A 408 7.73 -6.98 -71.11
C SER A 408 7.67 -6.03 -69.90
N TRP A 409 8.81 -5.54 -69.40
CA TRP A 409 8.91 -4.64 -68.23
C TRP A 409 8.99 -3.16 -68.62
N SER A 410 9.12 -2.83 -69.91
CA SER A 410 9.33 -1.46 -70.41
C SER A 410 8.05 -0.61 -70.44
N GLN A 411 6.88 -1.25 -70.52
CA GLN A 411 5.56 -0.61 -70.48
C GLN A 411 4.95 -0.81 -69.09
N LEU A 412 4.75 0.28 -68.37
CA LEU A 412 4.16 0.29 -67.04
C LEU A 412 2.71 0.80 -67.08
N GLU A 413 1.83 0.13 -66.35
CA GLU A 413 0.51 0.62 -65.95
C GLU A 413 0.55 1.15 -64.52
N GLU A 414 -0.19 2.22 -64.26
CA GLU A 414 -0.48 2.69 -62.90
C GLU A 414 -1.65 1.88 -62.34
N VAL A 415 -1.47 1.29 -61.16
CA VAL A 415 -2.47 0.39 -60.55
C VAL A 415 -2.77 0.81 -59.12
N LEU A 416 -4.05 1.06 -58.88
CA LEU A 416 -4.64 1.21 -57.55
C LEU A 416 -4.90 -0.19 -56.96
N VAL A 417 -4.29 -0.50 -55.82
CA VAL A 417 -4.65 -1.66 -55.00
C VAL A 417 -5.29 -1.13 -53.73
N LYS A 418 -6.53 -1.55 -53.45
CA LYS A 418 -7.21 -1.12 -52.24
C LYS A 418 -6.79 -1.94 -51.05
N SER A 419 -6.82 -1.35 -49.86
CA SER A 419 -6.59 -2.08 -48.62
C SER A 419 -7.53 -3.28 -48.49
N THR A 420 -8.80 -3.11 -48.88
CA THR A 420 -9.85 -4.16 -48.85
C THR A 420 -9.56 -5.39 -49.71
N ASP A 421 -8.70 -5.27 -50.73
CA ASP A 421 -8.42 -6.37 -51.66
C ASP A 421 -7.41 -7.38 -51.07
N VAL A 422 -6.61 -6.90 -50.11
CA VAL A 422 -5.46 -7.59 -49.52
C VAL A 422 -5.51 -7.70 -48.00
N VAL A 423 -6.49 -7.07 -47.35
CA VAL A 423 -6.80 -7.20 -45.92
C VAL A 423 -8.14 -7.93 -45.78
N GLY A 424 -8.23 -8.87 -44.84
CA GLY A 424 -9.51 -9.53 -44.52
C GLY A 424 -10.58 -8.55 -44.01
N PRO A 425 -11.84 -9.01 -43.82
CA PRO A 425 -12.88 -8.16 -43.24
C PRO A 425 -12.47 -7.64 -41.86
N SER A 426 -12.81 -6.38 -41.57
CA SER A 426 -12.73 -5.85 -40.22
C SER A 426 -13.78 -6.51 -39.32
N ARG A 427 -13.44 -6.60 -38.04
CA ARG A 427 -14.31 -7.17 -37.00
C ARG A 427 -14.66 -6.08 -36.01
N ALA A 428 -15.90 -6.08 -35.53
CA ALA A 428 -16.29 -5.19 -34.45
C ALA A 428 -15.42 -5.44 -33.21
N GLY A 429 -15.20 -4.40 -32.41
CA GLY A 429 -14.52 -4.55 -31.14
C GLY A 429 -15.35 -5.37 -30.15
N ALA A 430 -14.72 -5.71 -29.03
CA ALA A 430 -15.44 -6.29 -27.91
C ALA A 430 -16.26 -5.20 -27.22
N VAL A 431 -17.53 -5.50 -26.96
CA VAL A 431 -18.42 -4.67 -26.12
C VAL A 431 -18.66 -5.40 -24.80
N VAL A 432 -18.51 -4.68 -23.70
CA VAL A 432 -18.75 -5.13 -22.32
C VAL A 432 -19.45 -4.02 -21.55
N PHE A 433 -20.43 -4.37 -20.71
CA PHE A 433 -21.02 -3.40 -19.78
C PHE A 433 -20.65 -3.72 -18.33
N HIS A 434 -20.50 -2.69 -17.51
CA HIS A 434 -20.43 -2.77 -16.06
C HIS A 434 -21.66 -2.05 -15.46
N MET A 435 -22.60 -2.81 -14.91
CA MET A 435 -23.86 -2.32 -14.36
C MET A 435 -23.84 -2.37 -12.83
N TYR A 436 -24.13 -1.24 -12.20
CA TYR A 436 -24.37 -1.13 -10.76
C TYR A 436 -25.66 -0.34 -10.50
N LEU A 437 -26.59 -0.93 -9.75
CA LEU A 437 -27.86 -0.32 -9.31
C LEU A 437 -28.03 -0.65 -7.81
N PRO A 438 -28.04 0.34 -6.89
CA PRO A 438 -28.13 0.09 -5.45
C PRO A 438 -29.45 -0.53 -4.97
N SER A 439 -30.55 -0.30 -5.69
CA SER A 439 -31.89 -0.80 -5.34
C SER A 439 -32.84 -0.71 -6.53
N VAL A 440 -34.04 -1.31 -6.38
CA VAL A 440 -35.11 -1.24 -7.40
C VAL A 440 -35.54 0.18 -7.79
N ALA A 441 -35.24 1.20 -6.96
CA ALA A 441 -35.56 2.60 -7.23
C ALA A 441 -34.82 3.18 -8.46
N TYR A 442 -33.76 2.55 -8.94
CA TYR A 442 -32.99 2.99 -10.11
C TYR A 442 -33.50 2.38 -11.43
N ILE A 443 -34.43 1.42 -11.37
CA ILE A 443 -34.93 0.69 -12.56
C ILE A 443 -35.79 1.61 -13.45
N ASP A 444 -36.55 2.54 -12.87
CA ASP A 444 -37.40 3.44 -13.66
C ASP A 444 -36.57 4.36 -14.58
N ASP A 445 -35.42 4.85 -14.09
CA ASP A 445 -34.51 5.73 -14.83
C ASP A 445 -33.70 4.95 -15.88
N LEU A 446 -33.26 3.72 -15.55
CA LEU A 446 -32.66 2.78 -16.51
C LEU A 446 -33.58 2.47 -17.71
N LEU A 447 -34.89 2.44 -17.48
CA LEU A 447 -35.91 2.18 -18.50
C LEU A 447 -36.47 3.47 -19.13
N GLY A 448 -36.01 4.66 -18.69
CA GLY A 448 -36.37 5.94 -19.27
C GLY A 448 -35.84 6.11 -20.70
N GLU A 449 -36.55 6.89 -21.52
CA GLU A 449 -36.28 7.00 -22.97
C GLU A 449 -34.82 7.36 -23.29
N SER A 450 -34.24 8.34 -22.58
CA SER A 450 -32.85 8.80 -22.78
C SER A 450 -31.81 7.70 -22.50
N VAL A 451 -31.97 6.98 -21.39
CA VAL A 451 -31.05 5.90 -20.99
C VAL A 451 -31.24 4.68 -21.90
N SER A 452 -32.49 4.31 -22.17
CA SER A 452 -32.81 3.20 -23.07
C SER A 452 -32.30 3.45 -24.50
N ALA A 453 -32.35 4.68 -24.99
CA ALA A 453 -31.76 5.05 -26.28
C ALA A 453 -30.25 4.78 -26.32
N THR A 454 -29.53 5.06 -25.23
CA THR A 454 -28.08 4.81 -25.12
C THR A 454 -27.72 3.33 -25.21
N PHE A 455 -28.54 2.43 -24.66
CA PHE A 455 -28.34 0.98 -24.77
C PHE A 455 -28.87 0.36 -26.08
N SER A 456 -29.77 1.06 -26.78
CA SER A 456 -30.48 0.53 -27.96
C SER A 456 -29.58 0.00 -29.10
N PRO A 457 -28.41 0.61 -29.45
CA PRO A 457 -27.58 0.14 -30.57
C PRO A 457 -26.90 -1.20 -30.30
N TYR A 458 -26.82 -1.61 -29.05
CA TYR A 458 -26.17 -2.85 -28.60
C TYR A 458 -27.17 -4.01 -28.42
N THR A 459 -28.46 -3.78 -28.64
CA THR A 459 -29.49 -4.80 -28.52
C THR A 459 -29.40 -5.84 -29.63
N ALA A 460 -29.81 -7.08 -29.34
CA ALA A 460 -29.86 -8.15 -30.32
C ALA A 460 -30.75 -7.81 -31.51
N HIS A 461 -31.89 -7.13 -31.27
CA HIS A 461 -32.80 -6.69 -32.33
C HIS A 461 -32.12 -5.72 -33.30
N ALA A 462 -31.46 -4.67 -32.79
CA ALA A 462 -30.71 -3.70 -33.60
C ALA A 462 -29.59 -4.36 -34.43
N ASN A 463 -28.97 -5.42 -33.91
CA ASN A 463 -27.85 -6.11 -34.53
C ASN A 463 -28.25 -7.30 -35.44
N THR A 464 -29.54 -7.60 -35.62
CA THR A 464 -30.00 -8.77 -36.42
C THR A 464 -29.53 -8.74 -37.88
N HIS A 465 -29.36 -7.54 -38.45
CA HIS A 465 -28.94 -7.32 -39.82
C HIS A 465 -27.42 -7.44 -40.03
N LEU A 466 -26.62 -7.47 -38.95
CA LEU A 466 -25.16 -7.52 -39.00
C LEU A 466 -24.65 -8.97 -38.93
N PRO A 467 -23.58 -9.32 -39.66
CA PRO A 467 -22.93 -10.62 -39.46
C PRO A 467 -22.34 -10.72 -38.05
N LYS A 468 -22.25 -11.94 -37.52
CA LYS A 468 -21.79 -12.21 -36.13
C LYS A 468 -20.42 -11.59 -35.78
N GLU A 469 -19.56 -11.34 -36.77
CA GLU A 469 -18.25 -10.71 -36.58
C GLU A 469 -18.29 -9.16 -36.51
N GLN A 470 -19.38 -8.54 -36.94
CA GLN A 470 -19.64 -7.10 -36.87
C GLN A 470 -20.71 -6.73 -35.84
N SER A 471 -21.40 -7.70 -35.26
CA SER A 471 -22.38 -7.51 -34.17
C SER A 471 -21.75 -6.84 -32.95
N ARG A 472 -22.32 -5.68 -32.57
CA ARG A 472 -21.94 -4.89 -31.38
C ARG A 472 -22.62 -5.37 -30.09
N THR A 473 -23.42 -6.44 -30.14
CA THR A 473 -24.00 -7.06 -28.93
C THR A 473 -22.92 -7.40 -27.89
N PRO A 474 -23.11 -7.04 -26.60
CA PRO A 474 -22.10 -7.26 -25.58
C PRO A 474 -21.83 -8.74 -25.39
N HIS A 475 -20.54 -9.12 -25.26
CA HIS A 475 -20.18 -10.51 -24.98
C HIS A 475 -20.40 -10.85 -23.50
N ALA A 476 -20.16 -9.90 -22.61
CA ALA A 476 -20.42 -10.01 -21.19
C ALA A 476 -20.98 -8.71 -20.62
N ILE A 477 -21.86 -8.84 -19.63
CA ILE A 477 -22.34 -7.75 -18.78
C ILE A 477 -22.07 -8.18 -17.34
N VAL A 478 -21.35 -7.35 -16.57
CA VAL A 478 -21.21 -7.54 -15.12
C VAL A 478 -22.35 -6.82 -14.43
N HIS A 479 -23.12 -7.56 -13.64
CA HIS A 479 -24.23 -7.08 -12.84
C HIS A 479 -23.81 -7.12 -11.36
N ALA A 480 -23.31 -5.99 -10.85
CA ALA A 480 -23.15 -5.77 -9.42
C ALA A 480 -24.45 -5.17 -8.88
N VAL A 481 -25.42 -6.01 -8.54
CA VAL A 481 -26.76 -5.55 -8.09
C VAL A 481 -27.25 -6.40 -6.90
N PRO A 482 -28.05 -5.84 -5.98
CA PRO A 482 -28.70 -6.62 -4.95
C PRO A 482 -29.77 -7.56 -5.54
N LEU A 483 -30.21 -8.53 -4.73
CA LEU A 483 -31.03 -9.65 -5.20
C LEU A 483 -32.45 -9.20 -5.62
N ASP A 484 -32.97 -8.14 -5.02
CA ASP A 484 -34.25 -7.51 -5.35
C ASP A 484 -34.27 -6.95 -6.78
N VAL A 485 -33.23 -6.21 -7.18
CA VAL A 485 -33.03 -5.71 -8.55
C VAL A 485 -32.92 -6.85 -9.55
N LEU A 486 -32.19 -7.92 -9.18
CA LEU A 486 -32.02 -9.09 -10.04
C LEU A 486 -33.33 -9.90 -10.21
N GLN A 487 -34.20 -9.90 -9.19
CA GLN A 487 -35.50 -10.56 -9.21
C GLN A 487 -36.57 -9.75 -9.96
N ASP A 488 -36.48 -8.42 -10.01
CA ASP A 488 -37.43 -7.54 -10.70
C ASP A 488 -37.61 -7.95 -12.18
N ALA A 489 -38.88 -8.21 -12.55
CA ALA A 489 -39.24 -8.70 -13.88
C ALA A 489 -38.89 -7.72 -15.01
N ARG A 490 -38.87 -6.41 -14.72
CA ARG A 490 -38.54 -5.34 -15.67
C ARG A 490 -37.03 -5.32 -15.93
N TYR A 491 -36.20 -5.45 -14.89
CA TYR A 491 -34.75 -5.59 -15.04
C TYR A 491 -34.39 -6.87 -15.82
N ARG A 492 -35.01 -8.01 -15.48
CA ARG A 492 -34.85 -9.26 -16.24
C ARG A 492 -35.37 -9.16 -17.69
N LYS A 493 -36.33 -8.28 -17.98
CA LYS A 493 -36.76 -7.99 -19.37
C LYS A 493 -35.70 -7.18 -20.12
N TRP A 494 -35.11 -6.16 -19.47
CA TRP A 494 -34.00 -5.37 -20.01
C TRP A 494 -32.76 -6.23 -20.30
N MET A 495 -32.38 -7.14 -19.41
CA MET A 495 -31.27 -8.09 -19.63
C MET A 495 -31.44 -8.90 -20.92
N ARG A 496 -32.67 -9.33 -21.26
CA ARG A 496 -32.96 -10.09 -22.48
C ARG A 496 -32.82 -9.28 -23.78
N LEU A 497 -32.68 -7.95 -23.72
CA LEU A 497 -32.47 -7.16 -24.94
C LEU A 497 -31.12 -7.46 -25.62
N PHE A 498 -30.15 -8.05 -24.92
CA PHE A 498 -28.78 -8.27 -25.41
C PHE A 498 -28.53 -9.65 -26.05
N GLY A 499 -29.57 -10.50 -26.12
CA GLY A 499 -29.56 -11.77 -26.86
C GLY A 499 -28.97 -12.97 -26.13
N PRO A 500 -29.21 -14.21 -26.62
CA PRO A 500 -28.82 -15.46 -25.94
C PRO A 500 -27.31 -15.72 -25.91
N GLY A 501 -26.52 -14.95 -26.67
CA GLY A 501 -25.06 -15.04 -26.70
C GLY A 501 -24.35 -14.20 -25.63
N CYS A 502 -25.08 -13.35 -24.89
CA CYS A 502 -24.51 -12.48 -23.86
C CYS A 502 -24.34 -13.22 -22.54
N HIS A 503 -23.17 -13.10 -21.91
CA HIS A 503 -22.93 -13.60 -20.56
C HIS A 503 -23.36 -12.58 -19.50
N HIS A 504 -24.38 -12.92 -18.72
CA HIS A 504 -24.82 -12.10 -17.59
C HIS A 504 -24.10 -12.55 -16.32
N VAL A 505 -23.00 -11.89 -15.99
CA VAL A 505 -22.12 -12.20 -14.87
C VAL A 505 -22.66 -11.53 -13.61
N ILE A 506 -23.18 -12.31 -12.66
CA ILE A 506 -23.88 -11.81 -11.49
C ILE A 506 -22.91 -11.79 -10.30
N ALA A 507 -22.57 -10.59 -9.82
CA ALA A 507 -21.74 -10.37 -8.65
C ALA A 507 -22.62 -9.87 -7.50
N ASN A 508 -23.09 -10.82 -6.69
CA ASN A 508 -24.05 -10.57 -5.61
C ASN A 508 -23.77 -11.53 -4.45
N TYR A 509 -23.93 -11.07 -3.21
CA TYR A 509 -23.57 -11.85 -2.01
C TYR A 509 -24.34 -13.18 -1.85
N ASP A 510 -25.61 -13.22 -2.27
CA ASP A 510 -26.46 -14.42 -2.14
C ASP A 510 -26.25 -15.41 -3.29
N VAL A 511 -25.83 -14.91 -4.45
CA VAL A 511 -25.59 -15.68 -5.69
C VAL A 511 -24.16 -16.22 -5.75
N CYS A 512 -23.17 -15.47 -5.27
CA CYS A 512 -21.80 -15.92 -5.17
C CYS A 512 -21.66 -16.87 -3.97
N ALA A 513 -20.94 -17.99 -4.13
CA ALA A 513 -20.58 -18.82 -2.99
C ALA A 513 -19.66 -18.06 -2.04
N ASN A 514 -19.93 -18.10 -0.73
CA ASN A 514 -19.13 -17.41 0.30
C ASN A 514 -17.80 -18.14 0.61
N LYS A 515 -17.05 -18.49 -0.43
CA LYS A 515 -15.69 -19.05 -0.40
C LYS A 515 -14.72 -18.04 0.23
N LEU A 516 -13.59 -18.52 0.73
CA LEU A 516 -12.50 -17.67 1.24
C LEU A 516 -11.84 -16.90 0.09
N MET A 517 -11.78 -15.57 0.16
CA MET A 517 -11.10 -14.74 -0.85
C MET A 517 -9.58 -14.69 -0.63
N PHE A 518 -9.15 -14.85 0.63
CA PHE A 518 -7.74 -14.90 1.06
C PHE A 518 -7.35 -16.29 1.61
N PRO A 519 -7.51 -17.37 0.82
CA PRO A 519 -7.35 -18.75 1.29
C PRO A 519 -5.93 -19.05 1.80
N SER A 520 -4.90 -18.31 1.37
CA SER A 520 -3.53 -18.50 1.86
C SER A 520 -3.38 -18.16 3.34
N SER A 521 -4.09 -17.14 3.82
CA SER A 521 -4.12 -16.77 5.24
C SER A 521 -4.75 -17.90 6.07
N ALA A 522 -5.83 -18.51 5.59
CA ALA A 522 -6.50 -19.64 6.22
C ALA A 522 -5.67 -20.94 6.27
N THR A 523 -4.57 -21.06 5.53
CA THR A 523 -3.69 -22.26 5.59
C THR A 523 -2.96 -22.39 6.92
N ILE A 524 -2.69 -21.28 7.61
CA ILE A 524 -2.03 -21.26 8.92
C ILE A 524 -2.95 -21.84 10.01
N PRO A 525 -4.17 -21.30 10.26
CA PRO A 525 -5.08 -21.90 11.23
C PRO A 525 -5.50 -23.33 10.83
N LEU A 526 -5.66 -23.67 9.54
CA LEU A 526 -5.94 -25.05 9.12
C LEU A 526 -4.85 -26.05 9.56
N ARG A 527 -3.58 -25.64 9.54
CA ARG A 527 -2.48 -26.47 10.03
C ARG A 527 -2.43 -26.48 11.56
N LEU A 528 -2.47 -25.31 12.19
CA LEU A 528 -2.40 -25.17 13.64
C LEU A 528 -3.61 -25.77 14.38
N SER A 529 -4.77 -25.92 13.73
CA SER A 529 -5.94 -26.60 14.29
C SER A 529 -5.69 -28.09 14.58
N LYS A 530 -4.64 -28.69 14.01
CA LYS A 530 -4.22 -30.05 14.38
C LYS A 530 -3.64 -30.10 15.79
N LEU A 531 -3.10 -28.99 16.30
CA LEU A 531 -2.63 -28.84 17.68
C LEU A 531 -3.78 -28.49 18.63
N ASP A 532 -4.53 -27.43 18.33
CA ASP A 532 -5.72 -26.98 19.09
C ASP A 532 -6.74 -26.35 18.14
N ASP A 533 -7.86 -27.03 17.92
CA ASP A 533 -8.93 -26.64 16.97
C ASP A 533 -9.87 -25.55 17.52
N VAL A 534 -9.74 -25.23 18.82
CA VAL A 534 -10.49 -24.19 19.51
C VAL A 534 -9.76 -22.85 19.41
N MET A 535 -8.47 -22.83 19.73
CA MET A 535 -7.59 -21.66 19.62
C MET A 535 -7.33 -21.29 18.15
N PHE A 536 -6.97 -22.26 17.32
CA PHE A 536 -6.59 -22.07 15.92
C PHE A 536 -7.73 -22.40 14.94
N LYS A 537 -8.93 -21.92 15.25
CA LYS A 537 -10.13 -22.21 14.45
C LYS A 537 -10.02 -21.70 13.01
N VAL A 538 -10.36 -22.56 12.06
CA VAL A 538 -10.40 -22.23 10.62
C VAL A 538 -11.51 -21.20 10.34
N PRO A 539 -11.27 -20.16 9.52
CA PRO A 539 -12.27 -19.14 9.17
C PRO A 539 -13.55 -19.74 8.56
N GLN A 540 -14.71 -19.12 8.81
CA GLN A 540 -16.01 -19.59 8.32
C GLN A 540 -16.20 -19.28 6.81
N TYR A 541 -16.72 -20.25 6.05
CA TYR A 541 -17.01 -20.15 4.62
C TYR A 541 -18.18 -21.06 4.22
N GLN A 542 -18.78 -20.78 3.07
CA GLN A 542 -19.87 -21.57 2.49
C GLN A 542 -19.60 -21.84 1.01
N LEU A 543 -19.63 -23.11 0.61
CA LEU A 543 -19.33 -23.53 -0.78
C LEU A 543 -20.55 -23.44 -1.71
N ALA A 544 -21.75 -23.62 -1.15
CA ALA A 544 -23.00 -23.41 -1.86
C ALA A 544 -23.42 -21.94 -1.79
N PRO A 545 -23.96 -21.35 -2.86
CA PRO A 545 -24.61 -20.04 -2.79
C PRO A 545 -25.93 -20.13 -2.01
N ARG A 546 -26.40 -19.01 -1.48
CA ARG A 546 -27.70 -18.92 -0.78
C ARG A 546 -28.87 -18.95 -1.75
N PHE A 547 -28.65 -18.52 -3.00
CA PHE A 547 -29.65 -18.43 -4.06
C PHE A 547 -29.12 -19.05 -5.37
N SER A 548 -29.85 -20.01 -5.95
CA SER A 548 -29.52 -20.55 -7.29
C SER A 548 -30.08 -19.69 -8.42
N LEU A 549 -29.25 -19.40 -9.42
CA LEU A 549 -29.62 -18.66 -10.62
C LEU A 549 -30.62 -19.40 -11.53
N ASP A 550 -30.78 -20.72 -11.39
CA ASP A 550 -31.68 -21.53 -12.24
C ASP A 550 -33.12 -21.00 -12.25
N ALA A 551 -33.59 -20.52 -11.09
CA ALA A 551 -34.91 -19.92 -10.91
C ALA A 551 -35.10 -18.60 -11.68
N LEU A 552 -34.01 -17.92 -12.05
CA LEU A 552 -34.04 -16.64 -12.78
C LEU A 552 -33.74 -16.81 -14.28
N SER A 553 -33.15 -17.92 -14.70
CA SER A 553 -32.91 -18.24 -16.11
C SER A 553 -34.22 -18.47 -16.88
N SER A 554 -35.20 -19.11 -16.24
CA SER A 554 -36.51 -19.43 -16.81
C SER A 554 -37.56 -18.35 -16.53
N GLY A 555 -38.45 -18.08 -17.49
CA GLY A 555 -39.56 -17.14 -17.33
C GLY A 555 -40.69 -17.44 -18.31
N ALA A 556 -41.94 -17.47 -17.83
CA ALA A 556 -43.09 -18.12 -18.47
C ALA A 556 -43.63 -17.48 -19.77
N ALA A 557 -42.91 -16.55 -20.39
CA ALA A 557 -43.31 -15.86 -21.63
C ALA A 557 -42.12 -15.23 -22.41
N ALA A 558 -40.91 -15.80 -22.31
CA ALA A 558 -39.70 -15.22 -22.91
C ALA A 558 -39.25 -15.95 -24.20
N GLU A 559 -38.74 -15.20 -25.18
CA GLU A 559 -38.22 -15.74 -26.46
C GLU A 559 -37.02 -16.68 -26.27
N PHE A 560 -36.19 -16.48 -25.24
CA PHE A 560 -35.04 -17.33 -24.92
C PHE A 560 -34.65 -17.23 -23.42
N PRO A 561 -33.93 -18.25 -22.87
CA PRO A 561 -33.44 -18.25 -21.49
C PRO A 561 -32.21 -17.35 -21.31
N LEU A 562 -32.08 -16.69 -20.15
CA LEU A 562 -30.92 -15.87 -19.82
C LEU A 562 -29.69 -16.75 -19.53
N LYS A 563 -28.54 -16.42 -20.12
CA LYS A 563 -27.24 -17.06 -19.83
C LYS A 563 -26.60 -16.42 -18.59
N LEU A 564 -27.21 -16.69 -17.44
CA LEU A 564 -26.74 -16.22 -16.13
C LEU A 564 -25.51 -17.03 -15.69
N VAL A 565 -24.51 -16.33 -15.13
CA VAL A 565 -23.28 -16.93 -14.59
C VAL A 565 -22.99 -16.26 -13.25
N ALA A 566 -22.85 -17.04 -12.17
CA ALA A 566 -22.39 -16.50 -10.90
C ALA A 566 -20.92 -16.05 -11.07
N ALA A 567 -20.61 -14.84 -10.61
CA ALA A 567 -19.24 -14.35 -10.61
C ALA A 567 -18.40 -15.22 -9.65
N GLU A 568 -17.19 -15.58 -10.07
CA GLU A 568 -16.20 -16.23 -9.22
C GLU A 568 -14.94 -15.37 -9.10
N ALA A 569 -14.23 -15.50 -7.98
CA ALA A 569 -12.94 -14.86 -7.83
C ALA A 569 -11.91 -15.49 -8.78
N ASP A 570 -11.17 -14.64 -9.49
CA ASP A 570 -10.28 -15.03 -10.60
C ASP A 570 -10.98 -15.54 -11.87
N GLN A 571 -12.26 -15.24 -12.07
CA GLN A 571 -12.98 -15.60 -13.29
C GLN A 571 -12.54 -14.70 -14.46
N VAL A 572 -12.10 -15.31 -15.56
CA VAL A 572 -11.69 -14.66 -16.80
C VAL A 572 -12.65 -15.03 -17.93
N ILE A 573 -13.07 -14.03 -18.70
CA ILE A 573 -14.00 -14.17 -19.82
C ILE A 573 -13.29 -13.69 -21.10
N PRO A 574 -12.94 -14.61 -22.02
CA PRO A 574 -12.34 -14.24 -23.30
C PRO A 574 -13.33 -13.45 -24.14
N LEU A 575 -13.00 -12.19 -24.42
CA LEU A 575 -13.80 -11.30 -25.27
C LEU A 575 -13.40 -11.43 -26.74
N HIS A 576 -12.11 -11.69 -27.00
CA HIS A 576 -11.59 -11.87 -28.36
C HIS A 576 -10.50 -12.95 -28.44
N PRO A 577 -10.78 -14.12 -29.09
CA PRO A 577 -12.09 -14.56 -29.57
C PRO A 577 -13.10 -14.72 -28.42
N ARG A 578 -14.38 -14.44 -28.69
CA ARG A 578 -15.49 -14.62 -27.75
C ARG A 578 -15.51 -16.07 -27.22
N GLY A 579 -15.48 -16.26 -25.91
CA GLY A 579 -15.47 -17.57 -25.26
C GLY A 579 -16.18 -17.58 -23.90
N GLU A 580 -16.40 -18.79 -23.38
CA GLU A 580 -17.05 -19.00 -22.07
C GLU A 580 -16.18 -18.49 -20.91
N PRO A 581 -16.78 -17.98 -19.81
CA PRO A 581 -16.12 -17.72 -18.53
C PRO A 581 -15.40 -18.96 -18.02
N LYS A 582 -14.17 -18.76 -17.52
CA LYS A 582 -13.33 -19.81 -16.94
C LYS A 582 -12.57 -19.25 -15.75
N ARG A 583 -12.32 -20.09 -14.75
CA ARG A 583 -11.41 -19.74 -13.65
C ARG A 583 -9.98 -19.65 -14.14
N TYR A 584 -9.26 -18.60 -13.75
CA TYR A 584 -7.84 -18.44 -14.03
C TYR A 584 -7.01 -19.07 -12.91
N SER A 585 -6.11 -20.01 -13.26
CA SER A 585 -5.18 -20.61 -12.30
C SER A 585 -4.04 -19.65 -12.01
N SER A 586 -4.17 -18.89 -10.92
CA SER A 586 -3.11 -18.00 -10.39
C SER A 586 -2.09 -18.73 -9.51
N GLY A 587 -2.33 -20.00 -9.16
CA GLY A 587 -1.61 -20.71 -8.09
C GLY A 587 -1.88 -20.11 -6.70
N ALA A 588 -3.05 -19.47 -6.54
CA ALA A 588 -3.67 -19.25 -5.26
C ALA A 588 -4.31 -20.57 -4.80
N PRO A 589 -4.14 -21.00 -3.54
CA PRO A 589 -4.86 -22.16 -3.02
C PRO A 589 -6.36 -21.98 -3.18
N ASP A 590 -7.06 -23.08 -3.48
CA ASP A 590 -8.51 -23.13 -3.41
C ASP A 590 -8.95 -23.79 -2.10
N PHE A 591 -10.12 -23.39 -1.59
CA PHE A 591 -10.76 -24.00 -0.43
C PHE A 591 -12.17 -24.43 -0.87
N ASP A 592 -12.21 -25.41 -1.77
CA ASP A 592 -13.43 -25.89 -2.44
C ASP A 592 -13.93 -27.22 -1.81
N TRP A 593 -13.58 -27.48 -0.55
CA TRP A 593 -13.90 -28.70 0.21
C TRP A 593 -14.18 -28.39 1.69
N PRO A 594 -14.87 -29.27 2.45
CA PRO A 594 -15.09 -29.11 3.90
C PRO A 594 -13.80 -29.25 4.71
N VAL A 595 -13.68 -28.53 5.84
CA VAL A 595 -12.50 -28.53 6.74
C VAL A 595 -12.14 -29.92 7.29
N GLN A 596 -13.13 -30.79 7.48
CA GLN A 596 -12.95 -32.15 8.02
C GLN A 596 -12.84 -33.24 6.92
N SER A 597 -12.64 -32.83 5.65
CA SER A 597 -12.52 -33.77 4.54
C SER A 597 -11.09 -34.27 4.32
N GLU A 598 -10.95 -35.43 3.68
CA GLU A 598 -9.65 -35.97 3.27
C GLU A 598 -8.87 -34.97 2.38
N GLN A 599 -9.57 -34.15 1.60
CA GLN A 599 -8.97 -33.08 0.80
C GLN A 599 -8.35 -31.98 1.69
N ALA A 600 -8.99 -31.61 2.80
CA ALA A 600 -8.42 -30.65 3.75
C ALA A 600 -7.14 -31.19 4.41
N ASP A 601 -7.12 -32.47 4.78
CA ASP A 601 -5.93 -33.11 5.36
C ASP A 601 -4.78 -33.21 4.36
N LYS A 602 -5.06 -33.63 3.13
CA LYS A 602 -4.11 -33.64 2.01
C LYS A 602 -3.57 -32.24 1.72
N PHE A 603 -4.41 -31.21 1.79
CA PHE A 603 -3.99 -29.82 1.59
C PHE A 603 -3.12 -29.31 2.74
N ALA A 604 -3.50 -29.56 3.99
CA ALA A 604 -2.68 -29.21 5.16
C ALA A 604 -1.27 -29.83 5.07
N ALA A 605 -1.21 -31.10 4.64
CA ALA A 605 -0.01 -31.91 4.39
C ALA A 605 0.74 -31.60 3.07
N PHE A 606 0.50 -30.44 2.44
CA PHE A 606 1.19 -29.96 1.23
C PHE A 606 1.05 -30.87 -0.02
N GLN A 607 0.05 -31.74 -0.09
CA GLN A 607 -0.09 -32.71 -1.19
C GLN A 607 -0.74 -32.13 -2.47
N PHE A 608 -1.54 -31.06 -2.35
CA PHE A 608 -2.18 -30.43 -3.51
C PHE A 608 -1.21 -29.62 -4.37
N ASP A 609 -0.19 -28.98 -3.76
CA ASP A 609 0.89 -28.27 -4.46
C ASP A 609 1.59 -29.19 -5.48
N VAL A 610 1.63 -30.50 -5.22
CA VAL A 610 2.24 -31.52 -6.10
C VAL A 610 1.48 -31.68 -7.43
N ALA A 611 0.14 -31.61 -7.42
CA ALA A 611 -0.69 -31.96 -8.57
C ALA A 611 -0.70 -30.86 -9.65
N GLU A 612 -1.01 -29.61 -9.27
CA GLU A 612 -1.02 -28.48 -10.21
C GLU A 612 0.36 -28.25 -10.84
N GLU A 613 1.43 -28.36 -10.05
CA GLU A 613 2.78 -28.12 -10.55
C GLU A 613 3.28 -29.27 -11.45
N THR A 614 2.85 -30.51 -11.23
CA THR A 614 3.11 -31.62 -12.17
C THR A 614 2.44 -31.36 -13.51
N GLU A 615 1.20 -30.86 -13.52
CA GLU A 615 0.50 -30.49 -14.76
C GLU A 615 1.17 -29.29 -15.45
N GLN A 616 1.55 -28.25 -14.71
CA GLN A 616 2.26 -27.08 -15.26
C GLN A 616 3.65 -27.45 -15.81
N GLN A 617 4.42 -28.29 -15.11
CA GLN A 617 5.70 -28.80 -15.61
C GLN A 617 5.51 -29.67 -16.85
N ALA A 618 4.49 -30.53 -16.89
CA ALA A 618 4.14 -31.30 -18.09
C ALA A 618 3.74 -30.39 -19.27
N GLN A 619 2.99 -29.32 -19.02
CA GLN A 619 2.62 -28.31 -20.02
C GLN A 619 3.83 -27.47 -20.48
N GLN A 620 4.78 -27.15 -19.60
CA GLN A 620 6.03 -26.46 -19.94
C GLN A 620 6.95 -27.37 -20.77
N LEU A 621 7.13 -28.63 -20.38
CA LEU A 621 7.83 -29.67 -21.15
C LEU A 621 7.17 -29.90 -22.51
N ALA A 622 5.83 -29.88 -22.59
CA ALA A 622 5.10 -29.96 -23.86
C ALA A 622 5.35 -28.72 -24.73
N LYS A 623 5.35 -27.50 -24.16
CA LYS A 623 5.69 -26.25 -24.89
C LYS A 623 7.15 -26.24 -25.36
N ALA A 624 8.10 -26.73 -24.56
CA ALA A 624 9.51 -26.86 -24.93
C ALA A 624 9.70 -27.89 -26.06
N LYS A 625 9.07 -29.07 -25.95
CA LYS A 625 9.06 -30.09 -27.01
C LYS A 625 8.39 -29.58 -28.29
N ALA A 626 7.31 -28.80 -28.20
CA ALA A 626 6.67 -28.16 -29.34
C ALA A 626 7.59 -27.13 -30.03
N LYS A 627 8.34 -26.31 -29.26
CA LYS A 627 9.36 -25.39 -29.78
C LYS A 627 10.50 -26.11 -30.51
N ASN A 628 10.92 -27.29 -30.03
CA ASN A 628 11.98 -28.06 -30.68
C ASN A 628 11.50 -28.82 -31.94
N ASN A 629 10.20 -29.04 -32.11
CA ASN A 629 9.68 -29.81 -33.24
C ASN A 629 9.41 -29.00 -34.53
N THR A 630 9.66 -27.68 -34.52
CA THR A 630 9.40 -26.79 -35.68
C THR A 630 10.59 -26.65 -36.65
N ASN A 631 11.57 -27.56 -36.65
CA ASN A 631 12.73 -27.46 -37.55
C ASN A 631 13.25 -28.81 -38.08
N PRO A 632 12.59 -29.43 -39.08
CA PRO A 632 13.05 -30.67 -39.69
C PRO A 632 14.04 -30.41 -40.83
N LYS A 633 15.35 -30.38 -40.56
CA LYS A 633 16.39 -30.60 -41.60
C LYS A 633 17.71 -31.10 -41.01
N VAL A 634 17.98 -32.37 -41.28
CA VAL A 634 19.18 -33.13 -40.88
C VAL A 634 20.39 -32.73 -41.72
N LYS A 635 21.58 -32.67 -41.11
CA LYS A 635 22.80 -33.22 -41.74
C LYS A 635 23.86 -33.68 -40.71
N THR A 636 24.12 -34.97 -40.78
CA THR A 636 25.15 -35.79 -40.12
C THR A 636 26.57 -35.23 -40.15
N GLN A 637 27.31 -35.40 -39.04
CA GLN A 637 28.76 -35.67 -39.06
C GLN A 637 29.21 -36.47 -37.82
N LYS A 638 30.33 -37.21 -37.95
CA LYS A 638 30.85 -38.22 -37.00
C LYS A 638 31.68 -37.59 -35.85
N PRO A 639 31.92 -38.32 -34.74
CA PRO A 639 32.38 -37.74 -33.47
C PRO A 639 33.89 -37.46 -33.43
N ARG A 640 34.27 -36.51 -32.57
CA ARG A 640 35.63 -36.37 -32.01
C ARG A 640 35.54 -36.19 -30.50
N ASN A 641 36.41 -36.91 -29.78
CA ASN A 641 36.50 -36.86 -28.33
C ASN A 641 37.14 -35.54 -27.86
N SER A 642 36.51 -34.87 -26.90
CA SER A 642 37.20 -34.06 -25.89
C SER A 642 36.31 -33.93 -24.66
N ALA A 643 36.73 -34.55 -23.55
CA ALA A 643 35.99 -34.51 -22.30
C ALA A 643 36.27 -33.20 -21.55
N THR A 644 35.27 -32.31 -21.50
CA THR A 644 34.98 -31.36 -20.41
C THR A 644 33.68 -30.65 -20.77
N ALA A 645 32.55 -31.16 -20.28
CA ALA A 645 31.28 -30.47 -20.29
C ALA A 645 30.89 -30.19 -18.83
N THR A 646 31.07 -28.95 -18.39
CA THR A 646 30.18 -28.39 -17.39
C THR A 646 28.89 -28.06 -18.12
N GLU A 647 27.82 -28.78 -17.82
CA GLU A 647 26.51 -28.51 -18.42
C GLU A 647 25.98 -27.18 -17.87
N ASP A 648 25.74 -26.21 -18.76
CA ASP A 648 25.03 -24.97 -18.42
C ASP A 648 23.56 -25.30 -18.14
N VAL A 649 23.27 -25.74 -16.91
CA VAL A 649 21.91 -25.98 -16.41
C VAL A 649 21.13 -24.67 -16.47
N SER A 650 19.94 -24.70 -17.07
CA SER A 650 19.15 -23.49 -17.25
C SER A 650 18.60 -22.96 -15.91
N ALA A 651 18.40 -21.64 -15.82
CA ALA A 651 17.84 -21.01 -14.62
C ALA A 651 16.46 -21.58 -14.23
N ASP A 652 15.68 -22.02 -15.22
CA ASP A 652 14.39 -22.68 -15.03
C ASP A 652 14.53 -24.06 -14.36
N GLU A 653 15.57 -24.84 -14.71
CA GLU A 653 15.87 -26.13 -14.07
C GLU A 653 16.38 -25.97 -12.64
N LEU A 654 17.22 -24.96 -12.37
CA LEU A 654 17.64 -24.61 -11.00
C LEU A 654 16.45 -24.21 -10.13
N GLY A 655 15.52 -23.40 -10.65
CA GLY A 655 14.27 -23.05 -9.97
C GLY A 655 13.38 -24.27 -9.68
N ALA A 656 13.26 -25.21 -10.63
CA ALA A 656 12.51 -26.44 -10.44
C ALA A 656 13.11 -27.35 -9.34
N VAL A 657 14.44 -27.50 -9.31
CA VAL A 657 15.15 -28.28 -8.27
C VAL A 657 15.00 -27.64 -6.90
N ARG A 658 15.10 -26.30 -6.80
CA ARG A 658 14.88 -25.57 -5.54
C ARG A 658 13.46 -25.77 -5.00
N ASN A 659 12.45 -25.65 -5.85
CA ASN A 659 11.06 -25.89 -5.45
C ASN A 659 10.84 -27.33 -4.97
N MET A 660 11.47 -28.32 -5.62
CA MET A 660 11.39 -29.72 -5.20
C MET A 660 11.98 -29.93 -3.78
N ARG A 661 13.17 -29.38 -3.50
CA ARG A 661 13.79 -29.43 -2.16
C ARG A 661 12.91 -28.77 -1.10
N LEU A 662 12.35 -27.59 -1.38
CA LEU A 662 11.47 -26.88 -0.45
C LEU A 662 10.18 -27.66 -0.15
N ARG A 663 9.64 -28.41 -1.14
CA ARG A 663 8.51 -29.33 -0.91
C ARG A 663 8.90 -30.52 -0.03
N GLU A 664 10.06 -31.14 -0.26
CA GLU A 664 10.56 -32.25 0.57
C GLU A 664 10.79 -31.81 2.02
N ALA A 665 11.42 -30.64 2.22
CA ALA A 665 11.59 -30.03 3.54
C ALA A 665 10.25 -29.75 4.21
N ARG A 666 9.27 -29.16 3.50
CA ARG A 666 7.91 -28.93 4.04
C ARG A 666 7.18 -30.22 4.42
N LYS A 667 7.38 -31.31 3.68
CA LYS A 667 6.82 -32.63 4.03
C LYS A 667 7.45 -33.18 5.30
N GLN A 668 8.77 -33.08 5.45
CA GLN A 668 9.49 -33.50 6.66
C GLN A 668 9.07 -32.65 7.87
N ALA A 669 8.98 -31.33 7.71
CA ALA A 669 8.48 -30.40 8.73
C ALA A 669 7.04 -30.73 9.15
N TRP A 670 6.16 -31.11 8.20
CA TRP A 670 4.80 -31.55 8.51
C TRP A 670 4.75 -32.88 9.29
N GLU A 671 5.60 -33.86 8.93
CA GLU A 671 5.70 -35.13 9.64
C GLU A 671 6.22 -34.93 11.07
N GLU A 672 7.26 -34.11 11.29
CA GLU A 672 7.74 -33.82 12.65
C GLU A 672 6.75 -32.94 13.43
N TYR A 673 6.07 -31.98 12.80
CA TYR A 673 4.97 -31.24 13.42
C TYR A 673 3.93 -32.18 14.01
N LEU A 674 3.47 -33.17 13.25
CA LEU A 674 2.49 -34.16 13.73
C LEU A 674 3.05 -35.03 14.86
N ASN A 675 4.34 -35.41 14.82
CA ASN A 675 5.00 -36.11 15.92
C ASN A 675 5.02 -35.27 17.20
N VAL A 676 5.33 -33.97 17.11
CA VAL A 676 5.37 -33.05 18.26
C VAL A 676 3.95 -32.77 18.78
N VAL A 677 2.97 -32.58 17.91
CA VAL A 677 1.54 -32.47 18.27
C VAL A 677 1.08 -33.71 19.06
N ALA A 678 1.45 -34.91 18.62
CA ALA A 678 1.11 -36.15 19.32
C ALA A 678 1.74 -36.21 20.72
N LYS A 679 3.03 -35.82 20.86
CA LYS A 679 3.72 -35.71 22.16
C LYS A 679 3.02 -34.72 23.10
N ILE A 680 2.64 -33.53 22.61
CA ILE A 680 1.92 -32.49 23.38
C ILE A 680 0.53 -32.96 23.80
N LYS A 681 -0.23 -33.59 22.90
CA LYS A 681 -1.58 -34.11 23.23
C LYS A 681 -1.52 -35.25 24.26
N ALA A 682 -0.48 -36.08 24.21
CA ALA A 682 -0.25 -37.13 25.22
C ALA A 682 0.08 -36.55 26.61
N SER A 683 0.91 -35.50 26.69
CA SER A 683 1.28 -34.87 27.97
C SER A 683 0.18 -33.94 28.54
N SER A 684 -0.67 -33.38 27.69
CA SER A 684 -1.79 -32.49 28.09
C SER A 684 -2.92 -33.21 28.84
N SER A 685 -2.92 -34.53 28.92
CA SER A 685 -4.00 -35.33 29.52
C SER A 685 -4.12 -35.23 31.06
N THR A 686 -3.27 -34.45 31.74
CA THR A 686 -3.09 -34.55 33.21
C THR A 686 -3.07 -33.24 34.01
N ARG A 687 -3.33 -32.05 33.45
CA ARG A 687 -3.38 -30.79 34.25
C ARG A 687 -4.45 -29.77 33.82
N SER A 688 -5.09 -29.20 34.85
CA SER A 688 -5.87 -27.95 34.90
C SER A 688 -7.02 -27.77 33.90
N ALA A 689 -8.26 -27.79 34.38
CA ALA A 689 -9.35 -27.13 33.69
C ALA A 689 -9.10 -25.60 33.71
N GLY A 690 -9.00 -24.98 32.53
CA GLY A 690 -9.02 -23.52 32.42
C GLY A 690 -10.38 -22.94 32.79
N LEU A 691 -10.51 -21.61 32.84
CA LEU A 691 -11.84 -21.00 32.91
C LEU A 691 -12.63 -21.39 31.66
N ALA A 692 -13.94 -21.60 31.84
CA ALA A 692 -14.85 -21.77 30.72
C ALA A 692 -14.83 -20.47 29.87
N PRO A 693 -14.85 -20.54 28.54
CA PRO A 693 -14.61 -19.36 27.69
C PRO A 693 -15.55 -18.18 27.95
N GLU A 694 -16.78 -18.45 28.36
CA GLU A 694 -17.77 -17.44 28.76
C GLU A 694 -17.46 -16.72 30.10
N LYS A 695 -16.39 -17.11 30.78
CA LYS A 695 -15.87 -16.52 32.03
C LYS A 695 -14.41 -16.08 31.93
N ASP A 696 -13.80 -16.18 30.75
CA ASP A 696 -12.41 -15.79 30.50
C ASP A 696 -12.35 -14.57 29.57
N ILE A 697 -11.21 -13.88 29.56
CA ILE A 697 -10.98 -12.76 28.64
C ILE A 697 -10.39 -13.33 27.36
N LEU A 698 -11.06 -13.07 26.24
CA LEU A 698 -10.68 -13.64 24.95
C LEU A 698 -10.04 -12.54 24.09
N VAL A 699 -8.74 -12.66 23.85
CA VAL A 699 -7.99 -11.76 22.96
C VAL A 699 -7.92 -12.39 21.57
N THR A 700 -8.66 -11.85 20.60
CA THR A 700 -8.68 -12.33 19.22
C THR A 700 -7.91 -11.35 18.32
N THR A 701 -6.74 -11.75 17.84
CA THR A 701 -5.96 -10.96 16.87
C THR A 701 -6.52 -11.17 15.48
N LEU A 702 -7.28 -10.21 14.96
CA LEU A 702 -7.98 -10.34 13.67
C LEU A 702 -6.98 -10.23 12.51
N GLY A 703 -6.13 -9.21 12.56
CA GLY A 703 -5.03 -8.98 11.63
C GLY A 703 -3.75 -8.63 12.38
N THR A 704 -2.59 -9.00 11.81
CA THR A 704 -1.33 -9.10 12.56
C THR A 704 -0.10 -8.57 11.85
N GLY A 705 -0.27 -7.93 10.69
CA GLY A 705 0.82 -7.43 9.86
C GLY A 705 0.86 -5.92 9.72
N SER A 706 2.04 -5.41 9.37
CA SER A 706 2.35 -3.99 9.24
C SER A 706 2.21 -3.44 7.81
N ALA A 707 1.93 -2.15 7.70
CA ALA A 707 1.95 -1.22 6.55
C ALA A 707 0.97 -1.52 5.40
N ALA A 708 0.87 -2.78 4.96
CA ALA A 708 0.02 -3.18 3.85
C ALA A 708 -0.42 -4.65 3.98
N PRO A 709 -1.64 -5.01 3.54
CA PRO A 709 -2.13 -6.38 3.67
C PRO A 709 -1.41 -7.33 2.70
N SER A 710 -0.92 -8.46 3.21
CA SER A 710 -0.23 -9.48 2.41
C SER A 710 -1.09 -10.73 2.15
N LYS A 711 -0.49 -11.68 1.43
CA LYS A 711 -1.06 -13.00 1.14
C LYS A 711 -1.45 -13.76 2.43
N TYR A 712 -0.73 -13.59 3.52
CA TYR A 712 -0.88 -14.39 4.74
C TYR A 712 -1.38 -13.58 5.94
N ARG A 713 -0.93 -12.34 6.10
CA ARG A 713 -1.29 -11.45 7.21
C ARG A 713 -2.05 -10.23 6.69
N ASN A 714 -3.16 -9.89 7.34
CA ASN A 714 -3.86 -8.64 7.13
C ASN A 714 -3.22 -7.52 7.98
N VAL A 715 -3.58 -6.27 7.68
CA VAL A 715 -3.27 -5.12 8.55
C VAL A 715 -3.98 -5.24 9.90
N ILE A 716 -3.46 -4.53 10.90
CA ILE A 716 -3.72 -4.80 12.32
C ILE A 716 -5.16 -4.50 12.78
N SER A 717 -5.67 -5.41 13.62
CA SER A 717 -6.80 -5.17 14.52
C SER A 717 -6.87 -6.29 15.57
N THR A 718 -7.13 -5.94 16.83
CA THR A 718 -7.25 -6.90 17.94
C THR A 718 -8.54 -6.66 18.73
N LEU A 719 -9.36 -7.69 18.86
CA LEU A 719 -10.59 -7.69 19.64
C LEU A 719 -10.34 -8.29 21.03
N ILE A 720 -10.74 -7.59 22.08
CA ILE A 720 -10.80 -8.10 23.45
C ILE A 720 -12.28 -8.28 23.82
N GLN A 721 -12.70 -9.52 24.06
CA GLN A 721 -14.02 -9.84 24.58
C GLN A 721 -13.91 -10.06 26.09
N THR A 722 -14.76 -9.40 26.87
CA THR A 722 -14.79 -9.55 28.33
C THR A 722 -16.08 -10.26 28.77
N PRO A 723 -16.06 -11.06 29.87
CA PRO A 723 -17.25 -11.79 30.33
C PRO A 723 -18.42 -10.90 30.76
N SER A 724 -18.12 -9.74 31.35
CA SER A 724 -19.10 -8.90 32.07
C SER A 724 -19.27 -7.49 31.50
N SER A 725 -18.33 -7.04 30.67
CA SER A 725 -18.06 -5.61 30.42
C SER A 725 -18.10 -5.22 28.93
N GLY A 726 -18.54 -6.13 28.06
CA GLY A 726 -18.63 -5.93 26.61
C GLY A 726 -17.30 -6.09 25.87
N ASN A 727 -17.26 -5.65 24.61
CA ASN A 727 -16.10 -5.80 23.73
C ASN A 727 -15.32 -4.49 23.58
N ILE A 728 -14.00 -4.63 23.48
CA ILE A 728 -13.05 -3.55 23.19
C ILE A 728 -12.30 -3.92 21.91
N LEU A 729 -12.22 -3.00 20.95
CA LEU A 729 -11.44 -3.18 19.72
C LEU A 729 -10.23 -2.25 19.72
N LEU A 730 -9.05 -2.79 19.41
CA LEU A 730 -7.78 -2.09 19.34
C LEU A 730 -7.29 -2.06 17.89
N ASP A 731 -7.28 -0.86 17.31
CA ASP A 731 -7.07 -0.59 15.89
C ASP A 731 -8.07 -1.31 14.95
N ALA A 732 -8.29 -0.72 13.78
CA ALA A 732 -9.25 -1.18 12.78
C ALA A 732 -8.71 -0.90 11.36
N GLY A 733 -7.64 -1.60 10.97
CA GLY A 733 -7.11 -1.57 9.61
C GLY A 733 -8.09 -2.07 8.54
N GLU A 734 -7.74 -1.86 7.28
CA GLU A 734 -8.49 -2.36 6.10
C GLU A 734 -8.94 -3.83 6.28
N SER A 735 -10.20 -4.13 5.95
CA SER A 735 -10.85 -5.45 6.07
C SER A 735 -11.15 -5.97 7.49
N THR A 736 -11.01 -5.16 8.55
CA THR A 736 -11.32 -5.56 9.94
C THR A 736 -12.73 -6.15 10.12
N TYR A 737 -13.77 -5.51 9.56
CA TYR A 737 -15.13 -6.08 9.61
C TYR A 737 -15.24 -7.42 8.86
N GLY A 738 -14.53 -7.58 7.74
CA GLY A 738 -14.51 -8.84 7.00
C GLY A 738 -13.91 -9.99 7.80
N LEU A 739 -12.83 -9.71 8.56
CA LEU A 739 -12.20 -10.67 9.46
C LEU A 739 -13.09 -11.02 10.66
N LEU A 740 -13.77 -10.04 11.26
CA LEU A 740 -14.80 -10.30 12.27
C LEU A 740 -15.89 -11.23 11.72
N ARG A 741 -16.42 -10.95 10.53
CA ARG A 741 -17.47 -11.76 9.89
C ARG A 741 -16.96 -13.15 9.48
N ARG A 742 -15.67 -13.33 9.18
CA ARG A 742 -15.04 -14.65 8.97
C ARG A 742 -14.83 -15.43 10.25
N LYS A 743 -14.49 -14.77 11.36
CA LYS A 743 -14.27 -15.41 12.67
C LYS A 743 -15.60 -15.85 13.28
N PHE A 744 -16.57 -14.95 13.36
CA PHE A 744 -17.81 -15.14 14.11
C PHE A 744 -19.00 -15.57 13.22
N GLY A 745 -18.97 -15.28 11.92
CA GLY A 745 -20.13 -15.43 11.06
C GLY A 745 -21.21 -14.40 11.37
N CYS A 746 -22.36 -14.49 10.71
CA CYS A 746 -23.49 -13.57 10.89
C CYS A 746 -24.82 -14.34 10.82
N ARG A 747 -25.75 -14.14 11.77
CA ARG A 747 -27.07 -14.81 11.73
C ARG A 747 -28.06 -14.12 10.81
N ARG A 748 -27.96 -12.79 10.58
CA ARG A 748 -28.81 -12.07 9.60
C ARG A 748 -28.76 -12.68 8.19
N ASP A 749 -27.61 -13.24 7.81
CA ASP A 749 -27.39 -13.90 6.52
C ASP A 749 -27.20 -15.43 6.63
N GLY A 750 -27.30 -16.01 7.82
CA GLY A 750 -27.17 -17.46 8.03
C GLY A 750 -25.74 -18.02 7.82
N THR A 751 -24.70 -17.17 7.81
CA THR A 751 -23.30 -17.64 7.76
C THR A 751 -22.71 -17.99 9.13
N ALA A 752 -23.36 -17.60 10.23
CA ALA A 752 -22.96 -18.04 11.56
C ALA A 752 -23.27 -19.53 11.78
N ALA A 753 -22.23 -20.32 12.05
CA ALA A 753 -22.40 -21.66 12.59
C ALA A 753 -22.91 -21.62 14.04
N GLU A 754 -23.75 -22.58 14.46
CA GLU A 754 -24.24 -22.71 15.85
C GLU A 754 -23.11 -22.82 16.89
N SER A 755 -21.91 -23.26 16.47
CA SER A 755 -20.69 -23.36 17.28
C SER A 755 -19.63 -22.31 16.91
N GLY A 756 -19.99 -21.24 16.21
CA GLY A 756 -19.07 -20.28 15.58
C GLY A 756 -18.11 -19.57 16.55
N SER A 757 -18.64 -19.02 17.63
CA SER A 757 -17.89 -18.36 18.70
C SER A 757 -17.69 -19.28 19.90
N LEU A 758 -16.60 -19.05 20.65
CA LEU A 758 -16.38 -19.60 21.99
C LEU A 758 -17.54 -19.31 22.97
N VAL A 759 -18.30 -18.24 22.71
CA VAL A 759 -19.39 -17.74 23.56
C VAL A 759 -20.73 -17.65 22.79
N GLY A 760 -20.86 -18.34 21.65
CA GLY A 760 -22.10 -18.35 20.83
C GLY A 760 -22.50 -17.04 20.14
N GLN A 761 -21.71 -15.97 20.28
CA GLN A 761 -21.90 -14.67 19.61
C GLN A 761 -21.63 -14.74 18.09
N ASP A 762 -22.35 -13.94 17.31
CA ASP A 762 -22.03 -13.65 15.90
C ASP A 762 -21.45 -12.22 15.74
N VAL A 763 -21.08 -11.82 14.51
CA VAL A 763 -20.51 -10.48 14.26
C VAL A 763 -21.44 -9.34 14.69
N ASP A 764 -22.76 -9.54 14.61
CA ASP A 764 -23.74 -8.52 14.98
C ASP A 764 -23.79 -8.33 16.50
N ASP A 765 -23.68 -9.42 17.27
CA ASP A 765 -23.47 -9.34 18.72
C ASP A 765 -22.13 -8.69 19.06
N ILE A 766 -21.05 -9.03 18.35
CA ILE A 766 -19.73 -8.43 18.60
C ILE A 766 -19.79 -6.91 18.42
N LEU A 767 -20.44 -6.43 17.35
CA LEU A 767 -20.65 -5.02 17.10
C LEU A 767 -21.60 -4.37 18.11
N ARG A 768 -22.72 -5.02 18.45
CA ARG A 768 -23.71 -4.49 19.43
C ARG A 768 -23.12 -4.38 20.84
N GLU A 769 -22.27 -5.34 21.23
CA GLU A 769 -21.60 -5.37 22.53
C GLU A 769 -20.28 -4.60 22.57
N MET A 770 -19.84 -4.00 21.46
CA MET A 770 -18.68 -3.11 21.45
C MET A 770 -18.97 -1.83 22.26
N ARG A 771 -18.08 -1.53 23.22
CA ARG A 771 -18.16 -0.39 24.13
C ARG A 771 -17.04 0.63 23.91
N VAL A 772 -15.84 0.15 23.57
CA VAL A 772 -14.68 0.99 23.27
C VAL A 772 -14.05 0.54 21.96
N LEU A 773 -13.71 1.50 21.10
CA LEU A 773 -12.88 1.31 19.91
C LEU A 773 -11.70 2.28 20.04
N PHE A 774 -10.50 1.77 20.27
CA PHE A 774 -9.27 2.57 20.40
C PHE A 774 -8.49 2.57 19.10
N ILE A 775 -8.03 3.76 18.68
CA ILE A 775 -7.12 3.97 17.55
C ILE A 775 -5.82 4.61 18.06
N SER A 776 -4.71 3.89 17.87
CA SER A 776 -3.38 4.29 18.34
C SER A 776 -2.86 5.56 17.66
N HIS A 777 -3.01 5.65 16.33
CA HIS A 777 -2.52 6.77 15.51
C HIS A 777 -3.16 6.78 14.11
N ILE A 778 -2.70 7.70 13.23
CA ILE A 778 -3.32 8.01 11.94
C ILE A 778 -2.79 7.20 10.74
N HIS A 779 -1.91 6.21 10.92
CA HIS A 779 -1.46 5.41 9.79
C HIS A 779 -2.56 4.51 9.22
N ALA A 780 -2.59 4.41 7.89
CA ALA A 780 -3.66 3.83 7.09
C ALA A 780 -4.06 2.41 7.54
N ASP A 781 -3.07 1.61 7.89
CA ASP A 781 -3.17 0.23 8.36
C ASP A 781 -3.78 0.07 9.76
N HIS A 782 -4.00 1.16 10.51
CA HIS A 782 -4.60 1.14 11.85
C HIS A 782 -6.05 1.65 11.88
N HIS A 783 -6.55 2.38 10.88
CA HIS A 783 -7.86 3.04 10.99
C HIS A 783 -8.78 2.98 9.76
N ILE A 784 -8.29 2.59 8.58
CA ILE A 784 -9.10 2.66 7.34
C ILE A 784 -10.36 1.79 7.40
N GLY A 785 -10.32 0.64 8.08
CA GLY A 785 -11.48 -0.26 8.24
C GLY A 785 -12.61 0.28 9.12
N LEU A 786 -12.40 1.40 9.83
CA LEU A 786 -13.43 2.06 10.64
C LEU A 786 -14.71 2.35 9.86
N ILE A 787 -14.59 2.84 8.63
CA ILE A 787 -15.74 3.27 7.83
C ILE A 787 -16.73 2.11 7.64
N ARG A 788 -16.26 0.94 7.19
CA ARG A 788 -17.12 -0.24 7.05
C ARG A 788 -17.67 -0.73 8.38
N LEU A 789 -16.86 -0.67 9.44
CA LEU A 789 -17.28 -1.13 10.77
C LEU A 789 -18.44 -0.28 11.33
N LEU A 790 -18.35 1.05 11.20
CA LEU A 790 -19.41 1.97 11.61
C LEU A 790 -20.67 1.83 10.73
N LEU A 791 -20.50 1.75 9.40
CA LEU A 791 -21.62 1.51 8.47
C LEU A 791 -22.36 0.20 8.76
N GLU A 792 -21.65 -0.88 9.13
CA GLU A 792 -22.27 -2.15 9.48
C GLU A 792 -22.88 -2.16 10.89
N ARG A 793 -22.27 -1.46 11.88
CA ARG A 793 -22.88 -1.24 13.20
C ARG A 793 -24.19 -0.46 13.07
N ARG A 794 -24.25 0.55 12.22
CA ARG A 794 -25.44 1.39 12.01
C ARG A 794 -26.63 0.58 11.44
N LYS A 795 -26.36 -0.47 10.66
CA LYS A 795 -27.36 -1.41 10.09
C LYS A 795 -27.93 -2.42 11.10
N LEU A 796 -27.47 -2.44 12.36
CA LEU A 796 -27.94 -3.41 13.35
C LEU A 796 -29.40 -3.20 13.73
N GLN A 797 -30.14 -4.31 13.84
CA GLN A 797 -31.51 -4.35 14.35
C GLN A 797 -31.66 -5.53 15.33
N PRO A 798 -32.06 -5.30 16.59
CA PRO A 798 -32.15 -4.00 17.24
C PRO A 798 -30.77 -3.31 17.32
N LYS A 799 -30.79 -1.97 17.35
CA LYS A 799 -29.60 -1.13 17.61
C LYS A 799 -29.05 -1.39 19.02
N SER A 800 -27.83 -0.94 19.29
CA SER A 800 -27.26 -0.95 20.64
C SER A 800 -28.00 0.04 21.54
N GLU A 801 -28.32 -0.37 22.78
CA GLU A 801 -28.85 0.52 23.82
C GLU A 801 -27.76 1.39 24.47
N LYS A 802 -26.49 0.97 24.35
CA LYS A 802 -25.31 1.63 24.91
C LYS A 802 -24.46 2.25 23.79
N PRO A 803 -23.90 3.45 23.98
CA PRO A 803 -23.06 4.08 22.96
C PRO A 803 -21.73 3.34 22.78
N LEU A 804 -21.08 3.60 21.65
CA LEU A 804 -19.69 3.22 21.36
C LEU A 804 -18.78 4.42 21.61
N TYR A 805 -17.79 4.28 22.50
CA TYR A 805 -16.75 5.28 22.67
C TYR A 805 -15.63 5.01 21.67
N LEU A 806 -15.50 5.88 20.67
CA LEU A 806 -14.39 5.87 19.73
C LEU A 806 -13.29 6.78 20.27
N VAL A 807 -12.21 6.16 20.71
CA VAL A 807 -11.05 6.79 21.34
C VAL A 807 -9.96 6.91 20.28
N GLY A 808 -9.59 8.12 19.88
CA GLY A 808 -8.65 8.34 18.78
C GLY A 808 -7.99 9.71 18.76
N THR A 809 -7.18 9.96 17.73
CA THR A 809 -6.55 11.28 17.53
C THR A 809 -7.49 12.24 16.81
N GLY A 810 -7.27 13.55 16.95
CA GLY A 810 -8.04 14.56 16.22
C GLY A 810 -7.98 14.40 14.70
N PHE A 811 -6.91 13.81 14.15
CA PHE A 811 -6.80 13.50 12.72
C PHE A 811 -7.75 12.37 12.29
N VAL A 812 -7.95 11.36 13.13
CA VAL A 812 -8.90 10.27 12.89
C VAL A 812 -10.33 10.81 12.95
N HIS A 813 -10.64 11.64 13.96
CA HIS A 813 -11.96 12.25 14.11
C HIS A 813 -12.30 13.17 12.92
N ASN A 814 -11.37 14.06 12.53
CA ASN A 814 -11.53 14.89 11.33
C ASN A 814 -11.81 14.06 10.07
N TYR A 815 -11.08 12.95 9.88
CA TYR A 815 -11.29 12.04 8.75
C TYR A 815 -12.70 11.42 8.77
N LEU A 816 -13.18 10.97 9.93
CA LEU A 816 -14.52 10.39 10.08
C LEU A 816 -15.63 11.43 9.87
N GLU A 817 -15.51 12.62 10.46
CA GLU A 817 -16.48 13.73 10.33
C GLU A 817 -16.59 14.23 8.87
N GLU A 818 -15.48 14.23 8.14
CA GLU A 818 -15.46 14.54 6.71
C GLU A 818 -16.01 13.39 5.86
N TYR A 819 -15.64 12.15 6.13
CA TYR A 819 -16.21 11.01 5.41
C TYR A 819 -17.72 10.89 5.64
N GLU A 820 -18.21 11.26 6.83
CA GLU A 820 -19.63 11.34 7.12
C GLU A 820 -20.38 12.36 6.24
N GLN A 821 -19.69 13.32 5.59
CA GLN A 821 -20.30 14.20 4.57
C GLN A 821 -20.59 13.47 3.23
N ILE A 822 -20.11 12.23 3.06
CA ILE A 822 -20.31 11.37 1.89
C ILE A 822 -21.32 10.26 2.21
N GLU A 823 -21.08 9.53 3.30
CA GLU A 823 -21.88 8.35 3.69
C GLU A 823 -22.10 8.37 5.20
N LYS A 824 -23.37 8.32 5.66
CA LYS A 824 -23.69 8.55 7.06
C LYS A 824 -23.23 7.39 7.97
N LEU A 825 -22.21 7.66 8.78
CA LEU A 825 -21.54 6.71 9.68
C LEU A 825 -22.31 6.53 11.00
N GLY A 826 -23.03 7.56 11.45
CA GLY A 826 -23.75 7.59 12.72
C GLY A 826 -22.97 8.25 13.86
N LEU A 827 -22.07 9.20 13.56
CA LEU A 827 -21.35 9.96 14.62
C LEU A 827 -22.30 10.91 15.38
N ASP A 828 -23.44 11.24 14.79
CA ASP A 828 -24.56 11.96 15.41
C ASP A 828 -25.64 11.03 16.03
N GLU A 829 -25.41 9.70 16.04
CA GLU A 829 -26.36 8.71 16.56
C GLU A 829 -25.90 8.09 17.89
N ASP A 830 -25.08 7.03 17.87
CA ASP A 830 -24.69 6.24 19.06
C ASP A 830 -23.15 6.16 19.28
N VAL A 831 -22.37 6.96 18.55
CA VAL A 831 -20.90 6.99 18.67
C VAL A 831 -20.46 8.27 19.38
N ILE A 832 -19.61 8.14 20.40
CA ILE A 832 -19.05 9.25 21.17
C ILE A 832 -17.54 9.32 20.89
N LEU A 833 -17.08 10.44 20.34
CA LEU A 833 -15.66 10.67 20.05
C LEU A 833 -14.91 11.14 21.31
N VAL A 834 -13.77 10.53 21.61
CA VAL A 834 -12.91 10.85 22.77
C VAL A 834 -11.47 10.98 22.31
N LEU A 835 -10.82 12.13 22.56
CA LEU A 835 -9.42 12.31 22.15
C LEU A 835 -8.47 11.51 23.04
N ASN A 836 -7.45 10.89 22.42
CA ASN A 836 -6.40 10.14 23.12
C ASN A 836 -5.73 10.98 24.23
N ASP A 837 -5.51 12.29 24.01
CA ASP A 837 -4.91 13.20 25.00
C ASP A 837 -5.75 13.39 26.27
N HIS A 838 -7.07 13.19 26.21
CA HIS A 838 -7.92 13.31 27.41
C HIS A 838 -7.67 12.18 28.41
N LEU A 839 -7.14 11.05 27.94
CA LEU A 839 -6.83 9.86 28.71
C LEU A 839 -5.36 9.79 29.13
N ASP A 840 -4.52 10.79 28.81
CA ASP A 840 -3.08 10.71 29.04
C ASP A 840 -2.74 10.45 30.51
N HIS A 841 -1.91 9.43 30.77
CA HIS A 841 -1.62 8.93 32.12
C HIS A 841 -0.98 9.96 33.08
N GLN A 842 -0.38 11.04 32.56
CA GLN A 842 0.26 12.11 33.35
C GLN A 842 -0.58 13.40 33.37
N THR A 843 -1.16 13.77 32.23
CA THR A 843 -1.73 15.11 31.97
C THR A 843 -3.23 15.10 31.68
N GLY A 844 -3.81 13.91 31.52
CA GLY A 844 -5.22 13.69 31.22
C GLY A 844 -6.17 14.14 32.33
N VAL A 845 -7.45 13.86 32.12
CA VAL A 845 -8.50 14.30 33.06
C VAL A 845 -8.61 13.41 34.30
N ASP A 846 -8.08 12.19 34.22
CA ASP A 846 -7.93 11.20 35.29
C ASP A 846 -6.52 10.59 35.21
N PRO A 847 -5.48 11.26 35.74
CA PRO A 847 -4.11 10.74 35.73
C PRO A 847 -3.92 9.62 36.78
N ASN A 848 -2.94 8.75 36.57
CA ASN A 848 -2.66 7.62 37.46
C ASN A 848 -2.50 8.10 38.94
N PRO A 849 -3.24 7.53 39.92
CA PRO A 849 -3.17 7.96 41.33
C PRO A 849 -1.76 8.03 41.92
N ALA A 850 -0.81 7.24 41.43
CA ALA A 850 0.59 7.28 41.86
C ALA A 850 1.32 8.60 41.51
N ALA A 851 0.86 9.33 40.48
CA ALA A 851 1.41 10.63 40.09
C ALA A 851 0.94 11.79 41.00
N ASN A 852 -0.15 11.61 41.76
CA ASN A 852 -0.76 12.68 42.56
C ASN A 852 0.02 13.09 43.83
N ALA A 853 1.20 12.51 44.09
CA ALA A 853 2.05 12.90 45.21
C ALA A 853 2.75 14.27 45.02
N ALA A 854 2.79 14.83 43.80
CA ALA A 854 3.63 15.99 43.48
C ALA A 854 2.90 17.25 42.95
N THR A 855 1.69 17.14 42.39
CA THR A 855 1.13 18.19 41.50
C THR A 855 -0.19 18.82 41.98
N SER A 856 -0.60 18.58 43.22
CA SER A 856 -1.83 19.14 43.81
C SER A 856 -1.67 20.61 44.24
N SER A 857 -1.55 21.57 43.30
CA SER A 857 -1.59 23.01 43.64
C SER A 857 -2.02 24.04 42.57
N ASN A 858 -1.86 23.80 41.25
CA ASN A 858 -1.72 24.91 40.29
C ASN A 858 -2.68 24.99 39.07
N THR A 859 -3.92 24.49 39.14
CA THR A 859 -4.88 24.53 37.99
C THR A 859 -6.24 25.20 38.26
N ALA A 860 -6.25 26.28 39.05
CA ALA A 860 -7.47 27.07 39.33
C ALA A 860 -7.81 28.19 38.32
N ASN A 861 -7.02 28.39 37.25
CA ASN A 861 -7.08 29.56 36.37
C ASN A 861 -7.51 29.29 34.90
N GLY A 862 -8.10 28.13 34.60
CA GLY A 862 -8.66 27.85 33.26
C GLY A 862 -9.93 28.66 32.97
N ASN A 863 -10.18 29.04 31.72
CA ASN A 863 -11.37 29.80 31.35
C ASN A 863 -12.65 28.93 31.39
N ALA A 864 -13.83 29.55 31.43
CA ALA A 864 -15.10 28.83 31.60
C ALA A 864 -15.41 27.80 30.49
N ARG A 865 -14.79 27.92 29.31
CA ARG A 865 -14.94 26.96 28.20
C ARG A 865 -14.05 25.74 28.40
N GLU A 866 -12.78 25.95 28.78
CA GLU A 866 -11.86 24.87 29.18
C GLU A 866 -12.38 24.08 30.38
N GLN A 867 -12.92 24.79 31.37
CA GLN A 867 -13.54 24.15 32.53
C GLN A 867 -14.71 23.26 32.11
N ARG A 868 -15.61 23.74 31.23
CA ARG A 868 -16.73 22.91 30.74
C ARG A 868 -16.23 21.68 29.97
N ALA A 869 -15.32 21.86 29.01
CA ALA A 869 -14.75 20.75 28.26
C ALA A 869 -14.10 19.71 29.18
N ARG A 870 -13.34 20.14 30.21
CA ARG A 870 -12.74 19.23 31.20
C ARG A 870 -13.80 18.45 31.99
N HIS A 871 -14.92 19.07 32.36
CA HIS A 871 -16.03 18.36 33.02
C HIS A 871 -16.70 17.32 32.09
N GLU A 872 -16.92 17.66 30.83
CA GLU A 872 -17.47 16.75 29.81
C GLU A 872 -16.53 15.55 29.61
N HIS A 873 -15.21 15.79 29.52
CA HIS A 873 -14.21 14.72 29.39
C HIS A 873 -14.16 13.80 30.62
N VAL A 874 -14.17 14.33 31.84
CA VAL A 874 -14.27 13.51 33.08
C VAL A 874 -15.55 12.66 33.04
N SER A 875 -16.68 13.25 32.63
CA SER A 875 -17.94 12.53 32.50
C SER A 875 -17.87 11.38 31.48
N HIS A 876 -17.14 11.54 30.38
CA HIS A 876 -16.91 10.47 29.41
C HIS A 876 -16.04 9.35 30.00
N VAL A 877 -14.95 9.68 30.70
CA VAL A 877 -14.07 8.69 31.34
C VAL A 877 -14.81 7.86 32.39
N GLU A 878 -15.56 8.51 33.28
CA GLU A 878 -16.37 7.83 34.29
C GLU A 878 -17.51 6.99 33.67
N SER A 879 -18.08 7.44 32.55
CA SER A 879 -19.06 6.65 31.79
C SER A 879 -18.44 5.41 31.16
N ILE A 880 -17.24 5.53 30.57
CA ILE A 880 -16.49 4.38 30.03
C ILE A 880 -16.20 3.38 31.15
N LYS A 881 -15.60 3.82 32.27
CA LYS A 881 -15.32 2.97 33.44
C LYS A 881 -16.57 2.23 33.92
N THR A 882 -17.68 2.95 34.09
CA THR A 882 -18.97 2.39 34.53
C THR A 882 -19.52 1.35 33.56
N LEU A 883 -19.41 1.59 32.25
CA LEU A 883 -19.90 0.69 31.20
C LEU A 883 -19.03 -0.56 30.99
N THR A 884 -17.74 -0.49 31.35
CA THR A 884 -16.72 -1.52 31.06
C THR A 884 -16.10 -2.15 32.31
N GLY A 885 -16.60 -1.84 33.51
CA GLY A 885 -16.06 -2.35 34.78
C GLY A 885 -14.60 -1.95 35.06
N LEU A 886 -14.03 -1.01 34.28
CA LEU A 886 -12.64 -0.61 34.40
C LEU A 886 -12.43 0.28 35.63
N SER A 887 -11.36 0.00 36.38
CA SER A 887 -10.81 0.92 37.39
C SER A 887 -9.97 2.02 36.75
N ALA A 888 -9.32 1.73 35.62
CA ALA A 888 -8.51 2.68 34.88
C ALA A 888 -8.56 2.44 33.37
N ILE A 889 -8.61 3.55 32.62
CA ILE A 889 -8.36 3.60 31.18
C ILE A 889 -7.46 4.82 30.91
N HIS A 890 -6.22 4.58 30.50
CA HIS A 890 -5.24 5.63 30.25
C HIS A 890 -4.55 5.42 28.90
N THR A 891 -4.12 6.51 28.27
CA THR A 891 -3.18 6.47 27.15
C THR A 891 -1.77 6.80 27.64
N ALA A 892 -0.78 6.24 26.95
CA ALA A 892 0.61 6.66 27.07
C ALA A 892 1.05 7.20 25.71
N ARG A 893 1.70 8.37 25.67
CA ARG A 893 2.37 8.83 24.45
C ARG A 893 3.52 7.87 24.11
N VAL A 894 3.64 7.50 22.85
CA VAL A 894 4.65 6.54 22.37
C VAL A 894 5.46 7.11 21.20
N VAL A 895 6.63 6.56 20.95
CA VAL A 895 7.66 7.15 20.07
C VAL A 895 7.60 6.51 18.69
N HIS A 896 6.87 7.13 17.79
CA HIS A 896 6.71 6.69 16.40
C HIS A 896 6.85 7.86 15.41
N ARG A 897 6.59 7.63 14.12
CA ARG A 897 6.55 8.69 13.11
C ARG A 897 5.32 9.59 13.35
N GLY A 898 5.57 10.86 13.66
CA GLY A 898 4.54 11.86 13.95
C GLY A 898 4.28 12.07 15.44
N SER A 899 3.77 13.25 15.79
CA SER A 899 3.71 13.78 17.17
C SER A 899 2.49 13.30 18.00
N HIS A 900 1.68 12.37 17.48
CA HIS A 900 0.38 11.98 18.03
C HIS A 900 0.16 10.46 17.93
N CYS A 901 1.03 9.69 18.57
CA CYS A 901 0.94 8.22 18.64
C CYS A 901 0.79 7.77 20.09
N TYR A 902 -0.12 6.82 20.34
CA TYR A 902 -0.52 6.43 21.70
C TYR A 902 -0.64 4.91 21.86
N GLY A 903 -0.13 4.43 22.99
CA GLY A 903 -0.51 3.15 23.57
C GLY A 903 -1.70 3.31 24.53
N LEU A 904 -2.34 2.20 24.89
CA LEU A 904 -3.51 2.13 25.77
C LEU A 904 -3.23 1.21 26.96
N VAL A 905 -3.65 1.61 28.16
CA VAL A 905 -3.61 0.82 29.38
C VAL A 905 -5.02 0.69 29.95
N LEU A 906 -5.45 -0.55 30.15
CA LEU A 906 -6.74 -0.92 30.71
C LEU A 906 -6.52 -1.70 32.01
N ARG A 907 -7.24 -1.35 33.08
CA ARG A 907 -7.26 -2.12 34.33
C ARG A 907 -8.69 -2.32 34.79
N HIS A 908 -9.06 -3.55 35.14
CA HIS A 908 -10.41 -3.88 35.57
C HIS A 908 -10.57 -3.80 37.09
N ALA A 909 -11.73 -3.37 37.57
CA ALA A 909 -11.96 -3.12 39.00
C ALA A 909 -12.24 -4.40 39.81
N THR A 910 -12.94 -5.38 39.23
CA THR A 910 -13.49 -6.53 39.97
C THR A 910 -12.86 -7.88 39.57
N GLU A 911 -12.71 -8.13 38.27
CA GLU A 911 -12.03 -9.32 37.72
C GLU A 911 -10.48 -9.26 37.80
N GLY A 912 -9.88 -8.12 38.18
CA GLY A 912 -8.45 -8.01 38.52
C GLY A 912 -7.44 -8.11 37.36
N TRP A 913 -7.89 -8.12 36.12
CA TRP A 913 -7.03 -8.14 34.93
C TRP A 913 -6.58 -6.75 34.49
N SER A 914 -5.51 -6.72 33.69
CA SER A 914 -5.04 -5.50 33.03
C SER A 914 -4.35 -5.82 31.70
N VAL A 915 -4.59 -4.96 30.70
CA VAL A 915 -4.02 -5.08 29.35
C VAL A 915 -3.34 -3.78 28.96
N THR A 916 -2.11 -3.89 28.46
CA THR A 916 -1.37 -2.78 27.84
C THR A 916 -1.25 -3.06 26.35
N TYR A 917 -1.56 -2.08 25.50
CA TYR A 917 -1.37 -2.12 24.06
C TYR A 917 -0.40 -1.02 23.64
N SER A 918 0.63 -1.34 22.84
CA SER A 918 1.65 -0.35 22.47
C SER A 918 1.22 0.65 21.41
N GLY A 919 0.34 0.25 20.47
CA GLY A 919 0.34 0.86 19.14
C GLY A 919 1.69 0.66 18.44
N ASP A 920 1.98 1.44 17.41
CA ASP A 920 3.32 1.45 16.79
C ASP A 920 4.27 2.31 17.60
N THR A 921 5.48 1.80 17.87
CA THR A 921 6.46 2.52 18.68
C THR A 921 7.86 1.90 18.69
N ARG A 922 8.88 2.77 18.81
CA ARG A 922 10.16 2.45 19.46
C ARG A 922 9.95 2.16 20.96
N PRO A 923 10.87 1.48 21.66
CA PRO A 923 10.76 1.28 23.11
C PRO A 923 10.54 2.62 23.86
N ALA A 924 9.40 2.74 24.55
CA ALA A 924 8.92 3.98 25.16
C ALA A 924 8.82 3.83 26.71
N PRO A 925 9.61 4.58 27.49
CA PRO A 925 9.55 4.55 28.97
C PRO A 925 8.17 4.88 29.55
N GLU A 926 7.41 5.76 28.89
CA GLU A 926 6.06 6.17 29.27
C GLU A 926 5.08 4.99 29.22
N LEU A 927 5.20 4.13 28.20
CA LEU A 927 4.39 2.91 28.07
C LEU A 927 4.72 1.91 29.19
N ILE A 928 6.02 1.75 29.51
CA ILE A 928 6.51 0.91 30.62
C ILE A 928 5.94 1.39 31.96
N ALA A 929 5.97 2.71 32.20
CA ALA A 929 5.47 3.33 33.43
C ALA A 929 3.95 3.20 33.59
N ALA A 930 3.18 3.47 32.52
CA ALA A 930 1.73 3.36 32.54
C ALA A 930 1.26 1.90 32.66
N GLY A 931 1.86 1.00 31.86
CA GLY A 931 1.53 -0.41 31.76
C GLY A 931 2.09 -1.31 32.88
N ARG A 932 2.74 -0.71 33.89
CA ARG A 932 3.48 -1.41 34.95
C ARG A 932 2.70 -2.55 35.60
N ASP A 933 3.34 -3.71 35.72
CA ASP A 933 2.84 -4.97 36.29
C ASP A 933 1.51 -5.48 35.66
N CYS A 934 1.29 -5.22 34.36
CA CYS A 934 0.07 -5.65 33.66
C CYS A 934 -0.05 -7.18 33.48
N THR A 935 -1.29 -7.66 33.31
CA THR A 935 -1.58 -9.09 33.09
C THR A 935 -1.21 -9.54 31.68
N LEU A 936 -1.40 -8.67 30.68
CA LEU A 936 -1.01 -8.92 29.30
C LEU A 936 -0.47 -7.63 28.65
N LEU A 937 0.73 -7.71 28.08
CA LEU A 937 1.24 -6.74 27.14
C LEU A 937 1.01 -7.23 25.71
N ILE A 938 0.31 -6.44 24.89
CA ILE A 938 0.20 -6.60 23.44
C ILE A 938 1.14 -5.56 22.82
N HIS A 939 2.29 -6.00 22.29
CA HIS A 939 3.33 -5.10 21.77
C HIS A 939 3.55 -5.31 20.28
N GLU A 940 3.78 -4.22 19.55
CA GLU A 940 4.28 -4.26 18.18
C GLU A 940 5.68 -4.89 18.13
N ALA A 941 5.90 -5.71 17.14
CA ALA A 941 7.13 -6.44 16.91
C ALA A 941 7.35 -6.45 15.40
N THR A 942 7.66 -5.28 14.85
CA THR A 942 7.62 -5.11 13.40
C THR A 942 8.81 -5.78 12.70
N LEU A 943 10.00 -5.78 13.31
CA LEU A 943 11.25 -6.23 12.66
C LEU A 943 12.07 -7.22 13.50
N GLU A 944 12.82 -8.09 12.83
CA GLU A 944 13.79 -8.98 13.51
C GLU A 944 14.94 -8.19 14.14
N ASP A 945 15.60 -8.74 15.16
CA ASP A 945 16.67 -8.06 15.89
C ASP A 945 17.91 -7.74 15.03
N GLY A 946 18.10 -8.45 13.91
CA GLY A 946 19.12 -8.14 12.91
C GLY A 946 18.84 -6.86 12.11
N GLU A 947 17.61 -6.35 12.13
CA GLU A 947 17.13 -5.20 11.35
C GLU A 947 16.93 -3.94 12.23
N LEU A 948 17.64 -3.84 13.35
CA LEU A 948 17.51 -2.74 14.33
C LEU A 948 17.67 -1.34 13.70
N GLU A 949 18.57 -1.16 12.74
CA GLU A 949 18.73 0.12 12.04
C GLU A 949 17.49 0.48 11.20
N MET A 950 16.85 -0.51 10.56
CA MET A 950 15.57 -0.32 9.87
C MET A 950 14.43 -0.06 10.85
N ALA A 951 14.46 -0.68 12.03
CA ALA A 951 13.46 -0.49 13.09
C ALA A 951 13.51 0.94 13.65
N ILE A 952 14.70 1.42 14.00
CA ILE A 952 14.96 2.83 14.36
C ILE A 952 14.56 3.76 13.21
N GLY A 953 15.01 3.47 11.98
CA GLY A 953 14.75 4.29 10.79
C GLY A 953 13.26 4.38 10.40
N LYS A 954 12.44 3.41 10.78
CA LYS A 954 10.97 3.43 10.55
C LYS A 954 10.15 3.80 11.78
N GLY A 955 10.75 3.86 12.97
CA GLY A 955 10.05 4.19 14.21
C GLY A 955 9.33 3.00 14.87
N HIS A 956 9.75 1.77 14.58
CA HIS A 956 9.16 0.54 15.13
C HIS A 956 10.12 -0.22 16.04
N SER A 957 9.62 -1.14 16.86
CA SER A 957 10.43 -2.01 17.72
C SER A 957 10.95 -3.27 17.00
N THR A 958 12.10 -3.78 17.45
CA THR A 958 12.46 -5.17 17.13
C THR A 958 11.81 -6.15 18.12
N PHE A 959 11.86 -7.45 17.81
CA PHE A 959 11.28 -8.50 18.64
C PHE A 959 11.88 -8.54 20.06
N GLY A 960 13.21 -8.56 20.18
CA GLY A 960 13.92 -8.56 21.46
C GLY A 960 13.73 -7.25 22.23
N GLU A 961 13.54 -6.13 21.54
CA GLU A 961 13.18 -4.87 22.17
C GLU A 961 11.76 -4.89 22.76
N ALA A 962 10.77 -5.41 22.03
CA ALA A 962 9.41 -5.57 22.52
C ALA A 962 9.34 -6.53 23.75
N ILE A 963 10.12 -7.62 23.72
CA ILE A 963 10.27 -8.54 24.86
C ILE A 963 10.93 -7.84 26.05
N ARG A 964 12.01 -7.06 25.83
CA ARG A 964 12.66 -6.26 26.88
C ARG A 964 11.69 -5.27 27.52
N VAL A 965 10.90 -4.55 26.72
CA VAL A 965 9.83 -3.66 27.21
C VAL A 965 8.86 -4.42 28.11
N GLY A 966 8.44 -5.63 27.73
CA GLY A 966 7.58 -6.48 28.56
C GLY A 966 8.19 -6.88 29.89
N HIS A 967 9.48 -7.26 29.92
CA HIS A 967 10.19 -7.56 31.15
C HIS A 967 10.39 -6.33 32.06
N GLU A 968 10.79 -5.19 31.49
CA GLU A 968 10.95 -3.91 32.21
C GLU A 968 9.60 -3.39 32.74
N MET A 969 8.50 -3.64 32.03
CA MET A 969 7.13 -3.36 32.47
C MET A 969 6.67 -4.31 33.59
N GLY A 970 7.30 -5.47 33.77
CA GLY A 970 6.82 -6.50 34.70
C GLY A 970 5.57 -7.23 34.19
N ALA A 971 5.35 -7.27 32.87
CA ALA A 971 4.18 -7.91 32.28
C ALA A 971 4.14 -9.42 32.59
N GLN A 972 2.96 -9.93 32.94
CA GLN A 972 2.77 -11.35 33.27
C GLN A 972 2.72 -12.25 32.03
N ASN A 973 2.33 -11.68 30.89
CA ASN A 973 2.24 -12.34 29.58
C ASN A 973 2.55 -11.32 28.48
N ILE A 974 3.15 -11.75 27.38
CA ILE A 974 3.52 -10.90 26.23
C ILE A 974 2.97 -11.50 24.94
N LEU A 975 2.19 -10.74 24.18
CA LEU A 975 1.70 -11.07 22.85
C LEU A 975 2.33 -10.12 21.82
N LEU A 976 3.15 -10.66 20.92
CA LEU A 976 3.79 -9.91 19.86
C LEU A 976 2.92 -9.88 18.60
N THR A 977 2.77 -8.71 17.98
CA THR A 977 1.93 -8.50 16.78
C THR A 977 2.58 -7.47 15.83
N HIS A 978 1.86 -7.02 14.80
CA HIS A 978 2.29 -6.00 13.84
C HIS A 978 3.54 -6.38 13.01
N PHE A 979 3.67 -7.65 12.62
CA PHE A 979 4.86 -8.14 11.94
C PHE A 979 5.02 -7.54 10.53
N SER A 980 6.25 -7.18 10.17
CA SER A 980 6.60 -6.81 8.79
C SER A 980 6.24 -7.92 7.81
N GLN A 981 5.67 -7.54 6.65
CA GLN A 981 5.31 -8.47 5.59
C GLN A 981 6.50 -9.19 4.94
N ARG A 982 7.74 -8.82 5.30
CA ARG A 982 8.96 -9.60 5.01
C ARG A 982 8.96 -10.97 5.68
N TYR A 983 8.20 -11.16 6.77
CA TYR A 983 8.09 -12.41 7.54
C TYR A 983 6.68 -13.01 7.39
N PRO A 984 6.30 -13.48 6.19
CA PRO A 984 4.91 -13.78 5.84
C PRO A 984 4.27 -14.89 6.68
N LYS A 985 5.07 -15.78 7.29
CA LYS A 985 4.59 -16.96 8.03
C LYS A 985 5.02 -16.93 9.48
N MET A 986 6.32 -17.04 9.74
CA MET A 986 6.90 -17.06 11.07
C MET A 986 8.19 -16.25 11.10
N ALA A 987 8.41 -15.58 12.22
CA ALA A 987 9.64 -14.94 12.64
C ALA A 987 10.66 -15.98 13.14
N ARG A 988 11.98 -15.76 12.94
CA ARG A 988 13.01 -16.76 13.24
C ARG A 988 13.06 -17.24 14.70
N SER A 989 13.47 -18.51 14.87
CA SER A 989 13.45 -19.30 16.12
C SER A 989 14.26 -18.70 17.28
N SER A 990 15.14 -17.74 17.03
CA SER A 990 15.89 -17.01 18.08
C SER A 990 14.98 -16.30 19.08
N LEU A 991 13.74 -15.98 18.70
CA LEU A 991 12.67 -15.50 19.58
C LEU A 991 12.43 -16.38 20.82
N PHE A 992 12.47 -17.70 20.65
CA PHE A 992 12.15 -18.64 21.74
C PHE A 992 13.38 -18.96 22.60
N ALA A 993 14.59 -18.85 22.03
CA ALA A 993 15.85 -18.95 22.78
C ALA A 993 16.05 -17.79 23.77
N LEU A 994 15.45 -16.62 23.54
CA LEU A 994 15.48 -15.49 24.46
C LEU A 994 14.71 -15.75 25.77
N GLY A 995 13.78 -16.72 25.79
CA GLY A 995 13.06 -17.11 27.01
C GLY A 995 13.96 -17.69 28.11
N ASP A 996 15.12 -18.25 27.75
CA ASP A 996 16.11 -18.79 28.69
C ASP A 996 17.18 -17.75 29.11
N GLN A 997 17.24 -16.57 28.47
CA GLN A 997 18.20 -15.50 28.81
C GLN A 997 17.58 -14.35 29.63
N GLY A 998 16.55 -14.65 30.41
CA GLY A 998 16.13 -13.78 31.52
C GLY A 998 17.29 -13.57 32.50
N GLY A 999 17.80 -12.34 32.55
CA GLY A 999 18.95 -11.98 33.40
C GLY A 999 18.77 -12.41 34.86
N GLN A 1000 19.90 -12.69 35.53
CA GLN A 1000 20.02 -13.26 36.89
C GLN A 1000 18.84 -12.91 37.83
N GLY A 1001 17.85 -13.82 37.91
CA GLY A 1001 16.69 -13.72 38.81
C GLY A 1001 15.31 -13.51 38.19
N GLY A 1002 15.19 -13.38 36.86
CA GLY A 1002 13.90 -13.19 36.18
C GLY A 1002 12.95 -14.40 36.24
N LYS A 1003 11.64 -14.15 36.43
CA LYS A 1003 10.59 -15.17 36.17
C LYS A 1003 10.49 -15.42 34.66
N ASN A 1004 10.32 -16.66 34.24
CA ASN A 1004 10.06 -17.01 32.84
C ASN A 1004 8.64 -16.54 32.45
N VAL A 1005 8.55 -15.52 31.58
CA VAL A 1005 7.29 -14.87 31.16
C VAL A 1005 6.77 -15.54 29.88
N PRO A 1006 5.50 -15.98 29.83
CA PRO A 1006 4.87 -16.43 28.60
C PRO A 1006 4.91 -15.40 27.47
N ILE A 1007 5.52 -15.78 26.35
CA ILE A 1007 5.57 -15.01 25.10
C ILE A 1007 4.80 -15.78 24.02
N ALA A 1008 3.91 -15.08 23.30
CA ALA A 1008 3.12 -15.60 22.19
C ALA A 1008 3.31 -14.74 20.94
N LEU A 1009 3.18 -15.37 19.76
CA LEU A 1009 3.13 -14.69 18.47
C LEU A 1009 1.69 -14.63 17.96
N ALA A 1010 1.26 -13.46 17.50
CA ALA A 1010 -0.05 -13.24 16.92
C ALA A 1010 -0.16 -13.87 15.52
N PHE A 1011 -1.32 -14.47 15.23
CA PHE A 1011 -1.73 -14.86 13.87
C PHE A 1011 -3.16 -14.41 13.59
N ASP A 1012 -3.46 -14.09 12.33
CA ASP A 1012 -4.78 -13.66 11.89
C ASP A 1012 -5.88 -14.65 12.35
N MET A 1013 -6.93 -14.11 12.98
CA MET A 1013 -8.12 -14.80 13.49
C MET A 1013 -7.89 -15.83 14.62
N VAL A 1014 -6.71 -15.87 15.25
CA VAL A 1014 -6.46 -16.70 16.46
C VAL A 1014 -7.06 -16.04 17.70
N THR A 1015 -7.60 -16.85 18.63
CA THR A 1015 -8.13 -16.38 19.92
C THR A 1015 -7.32 -16.95 21.07
N TYR A 1016 -6.81 -16.08 21.93
CA TYR A 1016 -6.01 -16.39 23.10
C TYR A 1016 -6.86 -16.15 24.37
N PRO A 1017 -7.33 -17.22 25.06
CA PRO A 1017 -7.97 -17.10 26.36
C PRO A 1017 -6.92 -16.76 27.42
N LEU A 1018 -7.11 -15.69 28.19
CA LEU A 1018 -6.09 -15.18 29.11
C LEU A 1018 -5.74 -16.20 30.20
N SER A 1019 -6.72 -16.95 30.72
CA SER A 1019 -6.47 -18.02 31.71
C SER A 1019 -5.63 -19.19 31.18
N GLN A 1020 -5.51 -19.31 29.85
CA GLN A 1020 -4.78 -20.39 29.18
C GLN A 1020 -3.55 -19.87 28.40
N PHE A 1021 -3.12 -18.62 28.59
CA PHE A 1021 -2.03 -18.02 27.81
C PHE A 1021 -0.70 -18.81 27.91
N SER A 1022 -0.39 -19.35 29.09
CA SER A 1022 0.79 -20.22 29.31
C SER A 1022 0.79 -21.51 28.48
N LYS A 1023 -0.39 -21.98 28.02
CA LYS A 1023 -0.53 -23.14 27.12
C LYS A 1023 0.22 -22.92 25.80
N ILE A 1024 0.36 -21.67 25.36
CA ILE A 1024 1.02 -21.29 24.10
C ILE A 1024 2.52 -21.62 24.15
N GLN A 1025 3.19 -21.48 25.30
CA GLN A 1025 4.59 -21.92 25.45
C GLN A 1025 4.75 -23.43 25.20
N GLY A 1026 3.76 -24.23 25.62
CA GLY A 1026 3.72 -25.66 25.32
C GLY A 1026 3.49 -25.99 23.83
N TYR A 1027 3.05 -25.00 23.03
CA TYR A 1027 2.82 -25.12 21.59
C TYR A 1027 4.01 -24.67 20.74
N THR A 1028 4.94 -23.89 21.30
CA THR A 1028 6.16 -23.42 20.62
C THR A 1028 6.89 -24.51 19.84
N PRO A 1029 7.24 -25.69 20.39
CA PRO A 1029 8.02 -26.69 19.65
C PRO A 1029 7.28 -27.26 18.43
N ALA A 1030 5.94 -27.31 18.48
CA ALA A 1030 5.14 -27.72 17.33
C ALA A 1030 5.07 -26.59 16.29
N MET A 1031 4.89 -25.35 16.73
CA MET A 1031 4.91 -24.19 15.83
C MET A 1031 6.25 -24.06 15.10
N GLU A 1032 7.39 -24.20 15.80
CA GLU A 1032 8.72 -24.23 15.19
C GLU A 1032 8.86 -25.37 14.17
N ALA A 1033 8.48 -26.59 14.52
CA ALA A 1033 8.53 -27.74 13.62
C ALA A 1033 7.70 -27.52 12.34
N LEU A 1034 6.53 -26.86 12.44
CA LEU A 1034 5.65 -26.57 11.30
C LEU A 1034 6.27 -25.58 10.30
N PHE A 1035 7.05 -24.60 10.79
CA PHE A 1035 7.59 -23.51 9.97
C PHE A 1035 9.09 -23.64 9.65
N ALA A 1036 9.80 -24.64 10.21
CA ALA A 1036 11.24 -24.87 9.98
C ALA A 1036 11.65 -24.86 8.50
N ALA A 1037 10.88 -25.55 7.65
CA ALA A 1037 11.13 -25.59 6.20
C ALA A 1037 10.91 -24.25 5.48
N ASP A 1038 10.11 -23.34 6.06
CA ASP A 1038 9.93 -21.99 5.54
C ASP A 1038 11.03 -21.03 6.04
N THR A 1039 11.67 -21.28 7.19
CA THR A 1039 12.80 -20.48 7.69
C THR A 1039 14.13 -20.77 6.99
N GLU A 1040 14.33 -21.99 6.48
CA GLU A 1040 15.53 -22.37 5.72
C GLU A 1040 15.45 -21.98 4.22
N GLY A 1041 14.24 -21.92 3.66
CA GLY A 1041 14.03 -21.64 2.23
C GLY A 1041 14.32 -20.20 1.77
N ASP A 1042 14.42 -19.27 2.72
CA ASP A 1042 14.57 -17.83 2.47
C ASP A 1042 16.02 -17.38 2.22
N GLU A 1043 17.04 -18.21 2.50
CA GLU A 1043 18.46 -17.86 2.25
C GLU A 1043 18.75 -17.55 0.77
N ASP A 1044 17.96 -18.13 -0.15
CA ASP A 1044 18.07 -17.93 -1.60
C ASP A 1044 17.04 -16.92 -2.17
N VAL A 1045 16.29 -16.16 -1.36
CA VAL A 1045 15.24 -15.19 -1.85
C VAL A 1045 15.75 -13.75 -2.00
N VAL A 1046 17.01 -13.44 -1.64
CA VAL A 1046 17.59 -12.08 -1.79
C VAL A 1046 18.01 -11.78 -3.24
N VAL A 1047 17.08 -11.96 -4.19
CA VAL A 1047 17.13 -11.41 -5.55
C VAL A 1047 15.71 -11.04 -5.97
N GLY A 1048 15.33 -9.75 -5.88
CA GLY A 1048 14.09 -9.28 -6.54
C GLY A 1048 13.16 -8.33 -5.77
N ALA A 1049 13.56 -7.77 -4.63
CA ALA A 1049 12.92 -6.57 -4.05
C ALA A 1049 13.97 -5.51 -3.71
N GLY A 1050 14.87 -5.26 -4.66
CA GLY A 1050 15.91 -4.26 -4.54
C GLY A 1050 15.42 -2.89 -4.99
N GLU A 1051 15.59 -1.89 -4.14
CA GLU A 1051 15.72 -0.50 -4.56
C GLU A 1051 16.87 -0.42 -5.56
N ALA A 1052 16.57 -0.13 -6.82
CA ALA A 1052 17.57 0.10 -7.86
C ALA A 1052 17.40 1.53 -8.39
N GLY A 1053 18.24 2.44 -7.90
CA GLY A 1053 18.32 3.79 -8.45
C GLY A 1053 18.73 3.75 -9.91
N ALA A 1054 17.84 4.17 -10.80
CA ALA A 1054 18.06 4.22 -12.25
C ALA A 1054 18.49 5.61 -12.71
N ASP A 1055 19.67 6.06 -12.26
CA ASP A 1055 20.37 7.17 -12.91
C ASP A 1055 21.05 6.66 -14.21
N GLY A 1056 20.86 7.37 -15.33
CA GLY A 1056 21.77 7.24 -16.49
C GLY A 1056 21.18 6.83 -17.84
N ALA A 1057 20.21 7.59 -18.35
CA ALA A 1057 20.04 7.99 -19.77
C ALA A 1057 19.99 6.94 -20.92
N ALA A 1058 19.02 7.14 -21.80
CA ALA A 1058 18.95 6.49 -23.11
C ALA A 1058 19.75 7.26 -24.19
N GLY A 1059 20.38 6.51 -25.10
CA GLY A 1059 20.49 6.86 -26.52
C GLY A 1059 21.60 7.82 -26.98
N ALA A 1060 22.64 7.26 -27.61
CA ALA A 1060 23.32 7.88 -28.76
C ALA A 1060 24.05 6.82 -29.60
N GLY A 1061 23.83 6.80 -30.91
CA GLY A 1061 24.63 5.97 -31.84
C GLY A 1061 25.88 6.72 -32.31
N GLY A 1062 27.04 6.05 -32.31
CA GLY A 1062 28.29 6.61 -32.82
C GLY A 1062 29.27 5.53 -33.28
N LYS A 1063 29.80 5.64 -34.50
CA LYS A 1063 30.84 4.76 -35.06
C LYS A 1063 32.24 5.33 -34.80
N ALA A 1064 33.17 4.48 -34.36
CA ALA A 1064 34.63 4.60 -34.59
C ALA A 1064 35.24 3.19 -34.39
N GLU A 1065 35.70 2.51 -35.43
CA GLU A 1065 37.07 2.49 -35.99
C GLU A 1065 38.12 1.84 -35.06
N GLU A 1066 38.69 0.71 -35.53
CA GLU A 1066 39.80 -0.02 -34.92
C GLU A 1066 41.16 0.70 -35.02
N LYS A 1067 42.01 0.49 -34.00
CA LYS A 1067 43.47 0.20 -34.02
C LYS A 1067 43.97 0.25 -32.57
N GLY A 1068 44.85 -0.62 -32.07
CA GLY A 1068 45.54 -1.77 -32.64
C GLY A 1068 46.97 -1.88 -32.05
N GLN A 1069 47.43 -3.11 -31.73
CA GLN A 1069 48.82 -3.46 -31.32
C GLN A 1069 49.31 -2.95 -29.94
N GLN A 1070 50.24 -3.62 -29.21
CA GLN A 1070 50.59 -5.05 -29.08
C GLN A 1070 51.58 -5.25 -27.91
N GLY A 1071 51.54 -6.41 -27.25
CA GLY A 1071 52.62 -6.90 -26.36
C GLY A 1071 52.54 -6.46 -24.89
N LYS A 1072 53.02 -7.23 -23.90
CA LYS A 1072 53.65 -8.57 -23.94
C LYS A 1072 53.34 -9.32 -22.64
N GLN A 1073 53.17 -10.64 -22.72
CA GLN A 1073 53.13 -11.51 -21.54
C GLN A 1073 54.51 -11.66 -20.92
N GLN A 1074 54.58 -11.87 -19.60
CA GLN A 1074 55.54 -12.78 -19.00
C GLN A 1074 54.91 -13.55 -17.83
N GLN A 1075 54.83 -14.88 -17.99
CA GLN A 1075 54.51 -15.82 -16.91
C GLN A 1075 55.75 -15.96 -16.01
N SER A 1076 55.62 -16.29 -14.72
CA SER A 1076 55.55 -17.68 -14.23
C SER A 1076 55.86 -17.65 -12.71
N LYS A 1077 55.60 -18.66 -11.85
CA LYS A 1077 55.16 -20.06 -12.00
C LYS A 1077 54.13 -20.39 -10.91
N GLY A 1078 53.30 -21.41 -11.15
CA GLY A 1078 52.51 -22.09 -10.11
C GLY A 1078 52.43 -23.59 -10.34
N LYS A 1079 52.34 -24.37 -9.25
CA LYS A 1079 51.96 -25.81 -9.10
C LYS A 1079 52.29 -26.18 -7.63
N SER A 1080 51.61 -27.07 -6.92
CA SER A 1080 50.33 -27.78 -7.07
C SER A 1080 50.04 -28.48 -5.71
N THR A 1081 48.81 -28.83 -5.35
CA THR A 1081 48.26 -30.18 -5.63
C THR A 1081 46.77 -30.29 -5.30
N LYS A 1082 46.08 -31.22 -6.00
CA LYS A 1082 44.75 -31.76 -5.69
C LYS A 1082 44.86 -32.65 -4.43
N GLY A 1083 43.83 -33.01 -3.65
CA GLY A 1083 42.37 -32.89 -3.76
C GLY A 1083 41.70 -34.24 -3.45
N SER A 1084 40.49 -34.27 -2.88
CA SER A 1084 39.39 -35.23 -3.18
C SER A 1084 38.24 -35.08 -2.16
N ALA A 1085 37.01 -35.35 -2.58
CA ALA A 1085 35.85 -35.50 -1.71
C ALA A 1085 35.71 -36.95 -1.19
N VAL A 1086 34.83 -37.19 -0.20
CA VAL A 1086 33.67 -38.12 -0.26
C VAL A 1086 32.98 -38.29 1.13
N ALA A 1087 31.70 -37.88 1.17
CA ALA A 1087 30.49 -38.47 1.79
C ALA A 1087 30.37 -38.97 3.26
N ALA A 1088 29.18 -38.63 3.81
CA ALA A 1088 28.16 -39.52 4.43
C ALA A 1088 28.09 -39.80 5.96
N ALA A 1089 26.85 -39.60 6.45
CA ALA A 1089 26.05 -40.48 7.34
C ALA A 1089 26.17 -40.41 8.89
N THR A 1090 25.02 -40.06 9.49
CA THR A 1090 24.37 -40.62 10.72
C THR A 1090 25.20 -41.20 11.88
N SER A 1091 24.92 -40.72 13.10
CA SER A 1091 24.38 -41.59 14.20
C SER A 1091 23.99 -40.79 15.46
N LEU A 1092 22.94 -41.24 16.17
CA LEU A 1092 22.62 -40.84 17.56
C LEU A 1092 23.60 -41.48 18.57
N GLY A 1093 23.83 -40.83 19.72
CA GLY A 1093 24.55 -41.42 20.85
C GLY A 1093 24.48 -40.55 22.11
N VAL A 1094 24.15 -41.15 23.25
CA VAL A 1094 23.95 -40.49 24.56
C VAL A 1094 25.08 -40.89 25.54
N VAL A 1095 25.26 -40.13 26.63
CA VAL A 1095 25.78 -40.53 27.96
C VAL A 1095 27.16 -39.97 28.39
N ALA A 1096 27.15 -39.41 29.62
CA ALA A 1096 28.20 -39.25 30.64
C ALA A 1096 29.30 -38.17 30.55
N ALA A 1097 29.12 -37.22 31.48
CA ALA A 1097 30.09 -36.48 32.29
C ALA A 1097 31.47 -37.12 32.60
N SER A 1098 32.51 -36.26 32.70
CA SER A 1098 33.49 -36.28 33.81
C SER A 1098 34.36 -35.00 33.92
N ASN A 1099 34.59 -34.60 35.16
CA ASN A 1099 35.41 -33.53 35.79
C ASN A 1099 36.80 -33.13 35.21
N GLY A 1100 37.30 -31.97 35.69
CA GLY A 1100 38.69 -31.47 35.62
C GLY A 1100 38.74 -30.01 35.14
N GLU A 1101 38.71 -28.94 35.96
CA GLU A 1101 39.59 -28.47 37.06
C GLU A 1101 41.05 -28.11 36.71
N ALA A 1102 41.39 -26.85 37.04
CA ALA A 1102 42.69 -26.29 37.48
C ALA A 1102 43.68 -25.62 36.48
N GLU A 1103 44.47 -24.69 37.06
CA GLU A 1103 45.63 -23.90 36.57
C GLU A 1103 45.33 -22.84 35.47
N GLN A 1104 45.32 -21.51 35.70
CA GLN A 1104 45.84 -20.57 36.72
C GLN A 1104 47.26 -19.99 36.50
N GLU A 1105 47.27 -18.68 36.20
CA GLU A 1105 48.26 -17.62 36.54
C GLU A 1105 49.58 -17.36 35.78
N ALA A 1106 49.84 -16.02 35.72
CA ALA A 1106 51.12 -15.29 35.57
C ALA A 1106 51.79 -15.30 34.17
N ILE A 1107 52.39 -14.21 33.68
CA ILE A 1107 53.21 -13.17 34.35
C ILE A 1107 53.02 -11.79 33.67
N ALA A 1108 53.09 -10.71 34.44
CA ALA A 1108 53.26 -9.34 33.95
C ALA A 1108 54.52 -8.68 34.54
N HIS A 1109 55.38 -8.08 33.72
CA HIS A 1109 56.37 -7.04 34.04
C HIS A 1109 56.85 -6.43 32.69
N LYS A 1110 56.66 -5.14 32.39
CA LYS A 1110 57.48 -3.96 32.78
C LYS A 1110 58.98 -4.14 32.50
N ALA A 1111 59.69 -3.21 31.84
CA ALA A 1111 59.32 -1.91 31.28
C ALA A 1111 60.42 -1.43 30.29
N GLU A 1112 60.16 -0.34 29.54
CA GLU A 1112 61.12 0.69 29.04
C GLU A 1112 62.43 0.26 28.34
N GLN A 1113 62.92 0.92 27.29
CA GLN A 1113 62.59 2.20 26.64
C GLN A 1113 63.20 2.11 25.23
N ASP A 1114 62.50 2.52 24.17
CA ASP A 1114 63.20 3.08 23.01
C ASP A 1114 62.34 4.11 22.27
N LEU A 1115 62.94 5.28 22.06
CA LEU A 1115 62.32 6.47 21.49
C LEU A 1115 62.85 6.60 20.04
N LYS A 1116 62.03 6.55 18.98
CA LYS A 1116 61.37 7.75 18.42
C LYS A 1116 60.46 7.43 17.22
N SER A 1117 59.33 8.15 17.20
CA SER A 1117 58.59 8.65 16.02
C SER A 1117 58.23 7.72 14.84
N SER A 1118 56.97 7.30 14.80
CA SER A 1118 56.08 7.55 13.65
C SER A 1118 54.64 7.77 14.14
N THR A 1119 53.77 8.36 13.32
CA THR A 1119 52.54 9.04 13.75
C THR A 1119 51.25 8.26 13.46
N SER A 1120 50.37 8.19 14.47
CA SER A 1120 48.89 8.21 14.41
C SER A 1120 48.14 7.60 13.22
N ASP A 1121 47.30 6.60 13.51
CA ASP A 1121 46.03 6.35 12.79
C ASP A 1121 44.89 6.12 13.80
N ALA A 1122 44.27 7.21 14.24
CA ALA A 1122 43.09 7.23 15.11
C ALA A 1122 41.99 8.18 14.58
N ALA A 1123 41.92 8.33 13.25
CA ALA A 1123 41.25 9.45 12.59
C ALA A 1123 39.89 9.14 11.95
N THR A 1124 39.48 7.87 11.82
CA THR A 1124 38.36 7.48 10.91
C THR A 1124 36.95 7.49 11.51
N TRP A 1125 36.78 7.70 12.82
CA TRP A 1125 35.45 7.74 13.46
C TRP A 1125 34.98 9.17 13.85
N SER A 1126 35.91 10.12 14.04
CA SER A 1126 35.56 11.52 14.37
C SER A 1126 35.08 12.33 13.16
N GLU A 1127 35.54 12.00 11.95
CA GLU A 1127 35.22 12.73 10.72
C GLU A 1127 33.75 12.65 10.29
N ARG A 1128 32.97 11.64 10.74
CA ARG A 1128 31.53 11.55 10.44
C ARG A 1128 30.68 12.60 11.17
N TYR A 1129 31.12 13.07 12.33
CA TYR A 1129 30.35 13.98 13.19
C TYR A 1129 30.93 15.40 13.29
N VAL A 1130 32.15 15.63 12.81
CA VAL A 1130 32.77 16.96 12.78
C VAL A 1130 33.51 17.19 11.47
N ARG A 1131 32.99 18.09 10.62
CA ARG A 1131 33.81 18.70 9.58
C ARG A 1131 34.76 19.69 10.23
N LYS A 1132 36.06 19.56 9.97
CA LYS A 1132 37.09 20.49 10.45
C LYS A 1132 36.81 21.88 9.87
N GLY A 1133 36.30 22.79 10.69
CA GLY A 1133 35.82 24.13 10.26
C GLY A 1133 34.31 24.34 10.27
N MET A 1134 33.50 23.46 10.87
CA MET A 1134 32.07 23.73 11.13
C MET A 1134 31.87 25.08 11.83
N LYS A 1135 31.04 25.93 11.23
CA LYS A 1135 30.68 27.22 11.82
C LYS A 1135 29.77 27.00 13.04
N PRO A 1136 29.76 27.88 14.06
CA PRO A 1136 28.89 27.67 15.21
C PRO A 1136 27.39 27.63 14.89
N SER A 1137 26.98 28.20 13.75
CA SER A 1137 25.62 28.08 13.18
C SER A 1137 25.26 26.68 12.64
N GLU A 1138 26.18 25.72 12.74
CA GLU A 1138 26.01 24.31 12.36
C GLU A 1138 26.15 23.38 13.58
N TRP A 1139 26.43 23.94 14.78
CA TRP A 1139 26.71 23.15 15.98
C TRP A 1139 25.40 22.66 16.62
N ARG A 1140 25.14 21.34 16.53
CA ARG A 1140 24.04 20.67 17.25
C ARG A 1140 24.38 20.29 18.70
N TYR A 1141 25.67 20.30 19.03
CA TYR A 1141 26.18 19.96 20.36
C TYR A 1141 27.16 21.04 20.83
N ILE A 1142 27.00 21.50 22.06
CA ILE A 1142 27.87 22.50 22.68
C ILE A 1142 28.35 21.94 24.01
N GLY A 1143 29.66 21.99 24.25
CA GLY A 1143 30.20 21.64 25.56
C GLY A 1143 30.40 22.88 26.40
N LEU A 1144 30.14 22.79 27.71
CA LEU A 1144 30.51 23.79 28.70
C LEU A 1144 31.51 23.18 29.67
N ARG A 1145 32.66 23.83 29.84
CA ARG A 1145 33.66 23.49 30.85
C ARG A 1145 33.64 24.51 31.96
N PHE A 1146 33.46 24.03 33.18
CA PHE A 1146 33.43 24.79 34.43
C PHE A 1146 34.72 24.51 35.20
N SER A 1147 35.63 25.48 35.28
CA SER A 1147 36.94 25.32 35.95
C SER A 1147 37.06 26.23 37.18
N PRO A 1148 37.68 25.77 38.29
CA PRO A 1148 37.94 26.61 39.45
C PRO A 1148 38.98 27.70 39.10
N PHE A 1149 38.90 28.84 39.78
CA PHE A 1149 40.01 29.80 39.76
C PHE A 1149 41.21 29.25 40.56
N PRO A 1150 42.46 29.68 40.25
CA PRO A 1150 43.69 29.01 40.71
C PRO A 1150 43.91 28.90 42.23
N SER A 1151 43.07 29.52 43.06
CA SER A 1151 43.11 29.49 44.51
C SER A 1151 42.11 28.51 45.18
N SER A 1152 41.31 27.76 44.42
CA SER A 1152 40.38 26.73 44.96
C SER A 1152 40.72 25.34 44.42
N SER A 1153 40.91 24.37 45.33
CA SER A 1153 41.43 23.03 44.99
C SER A 1153 40.39 22.06 44.41
N THR A 1154 39.09 22.26 44.65
CA THR A 1154 37.99 21.44 44.13
C THR A 1154 36.74 22.28 43.84
N LEU A 1155 35.92 21.82 42.88
CA LEU A 1155 34.56 22.32 42.61
C LEU A 1155 33.51 21.37 43.19
N PRO A 1156 32.40 21.89 43.75
CA PRO A 1156 31.25 21.07 44.11
C PRO A 1156 30.56 20.49 42.86
N THR A 1157 29.76 19.43 43.05
CA THR A 1157 28.99 18.77 41.98
C THR A 1157 28.08 19.75 41.25
N ILE A 1158 28.20 19.80 39.92
CA ILE A 1158 27.34 20.62 39.07
C ILE A 1158 26.12 19.79 38.65
N LEU A 1159 24.94 20.24 39.06
CA LEU A 1159 23.66 19.64 38.68
C LEU A 1159 23.18 20.18 37.31
N PRO A 1160 22.39 19.39 36.55
CA PRO A 1160 21.78 19.86 35.30
C PRO A 1160 20.95 21.14 35.46
N SER A 1161 20.22 21.30 36.57
CA SER A 1161 19.44 22.52 36.87
C SER A 1161 20.29 23.78 36.83
N PHE A 1162 21.46 23.78 37.48
CA PHE A 1162 22.39 24.92 37.46
C PHE A 1162 22.90 25.22 36.04
N VAL A 1163 23.09 24.20 35.20
CA VAL A 1163 23.51 24.40 33.81
C VAL A 1163 22.37 25.00 32.97
N LEU A 1164 21.12 24.59 33.20
CA LEU A 1164 19.94 25.26 32.63
C LEU A 1164 19.83 26.71 33.11
N ASP A 1165 20.04 26.99 34.39
CA ASP A 1165 20.03 28.36 34.93
C ASP A 1165 21.09 29.24 34.27
N VAL A 1166 22.30 28.71 34.04
CA VAL A 1166 23.37 29.41 33.31
C VAL A 1166 22.99 29.65 31.84
N VAL A 1167 22.40 28.66 31.16
CA VAL A 1167 21.93 28.80 29.77
C VAL A 1167 20.80 29.83 29.65
N HIS A 1168 19.79 29.74 30.52
CA HIS A 1168 18.66 30.67 30.57
C HIS A 1168 19.14 32.10 30.92
N THR A 1169 20.08 32.23 31.86
CA THR A 1169 20.70 33.53 32.19
C THR A 1169 21.48 34.09 30.99
N ALA A 1170 22.19 33.25 30.23
CA ALA A 1170 22.87 33.68 29.01
C ALA A 1170 21.88 34.22 27.97
N GLN A 1171 20.84 33.43 27.65
CA GLN A 1171 19.81 33.80 26.68
C GLN A 1171 19.10 35.09 27.07
N THR A 1172 18.58 35.17 28.31
CA THR A 1172 17.84 36.36 28.79
C THR A 1172 18.70 37.61 28.89
N SER A 1173 19.95 37.51 29.35
CA SER A 1173 20.83 38.67 29.52
C SER A 1173 21.42 39.24 28.22
N THR A 1174 21.45 38.46 27.13
CA THR A 1174 22.07 38.88 25.85
C THR A 1174 21.10 39.02 24.67
N LEU A 1175 20.02 38.22 24.62
CA LEU A 1175 18.99 38.31 23.58
C LEU A 1175 17.83 39.23 23.97
N GLY A 1176 17.62 39.46 25.27
CA GLY A 1176 16.57 40.30 25.83
C GLY A 1176 15.15 39.81 25.46
N ASN A 1177 14.14 40.65 25.73
CA ASN A 1177 12.72 40.30 25.50
C ASN A 1177 12.31 40.22 24.01
N ALA A 1178 13.26 40.27 23.06
CA ALA A 1178 13.00 40.30 21.62
C ALA A 1178 13.45 39.04 20.87
N GLY A 1179 14.22 38.16 21.51
CA GLY A 1179 14.57 36.83 21.00
C GLY A 1179 14.10 35.76 21.96
N GLY A 1180 13.23 34.87 21.52
CA GLY A 1180 12.75 33.76 22.36
C GLY A 1180 13.91 32.87 22.83
N ALA A 1181 13.93 32.52 24.11
CA ALA A 1181 14.83 31.49 24.62
C ALA A 1181 14.48 30.16 23.95
N TYR A 1182 15.40 29.63 23.15
CA TYR A 1182 15.24 28.34 22.48
C TYR A 1182 15.62 27.20 23.44
N ASN A 1183 14.94 26.05 23.28
CA ASN A 1183 15.16 24.88 24.10
C ASN A 1183 16.58 24.33 23.94
N VAL A 1184 17.14 23.86 25.06
CA VAL A 1184 18.48 23.27 25.16
C VAL A 1184 18.40 22.06 26.07
N ASP A 1185 18.64 20.87 25.53
CA ASP A 1185 18.68 19.66 26.36
C ASP A 1185 20.07 19.48 26.96
N ILE A 1186 20.14 19.03 28.21
CA ILE A 1186 21.40 18.60 28.82
C ILE A 1186 21.53 17.10 28.62
N LEU A 1187 22.51 16.69 27.82
CA LEU A 1187 22.80 15.29 27.56
C LEU A 1187 23.67 14.67 28.67
N SER A 1188 24.55 15.45 29.29
CA SER A 1188 25.34 15.01 30.45
C SER A 1188 25.90 16.18 31.26
N THR A 1189 26.18 15.94 32.54
CA THR A 1189 26.97 16.78 33.46
C THR A 1189 27.86 15.86 34.29
N HIS A 1190 29.18 16.03 34.22
CA HIS A 1190 30.13 15.10 34.85
C HIS A 1190 31.47 15.77 35.15
N SER A 1191 32.27 15.13 35.99
CA SER A 1191 33.60 15.61 36.35
C SER A 1191 34.60 15.32 35.22
N CYS A 1192 35.49 16.27 34.93
CA CYS A 1192 36.43 16.18 33.80
C CYS A 1192 37.57 15.21 34.12
N ALA A 1193 37.63 14.09 33.40
CA ALA A 1193 38.70 13.09 33.56
C ALA A 1193 40.11 13.65 33.28
N LEU A 1194 40.21 14.66 32.39
CA LEU A 1194 41.48 15.23 31.92
C LEU A 1194 42.24 16.06 32.98
N ASP A 1195 41.60 16.48 34.07
CA ASP A 1195 42.24 17.28 35.13
C ASP A 1195 42.09 16.69 36.54
N GLN A 1196 41.84 15.37 36.62
CA GLN A 1196 41.62 14.63 37.87
C GLN A 1196 40.38 15.14 38.64
N GLY A 1197 39.33 15.51 37.92
CA GLY A 1197 38.04 15.92 38.47
C GLY A 1197 38.02 17.31 39.11
N LYS A 1198 38.92 18.21 38.67
CA LYS A 1198 38.98 19.60 39.17
C LYS A 1198 38.01 20.49 38.41
N SER A 1199 37.77 20.23 37.12
CA SER A 1199 36.71 20.86 36.34
C SER A 1199 35.52 19.92 36.12
N TRP A 1200 34.40 20.50 35.70
CA TRP A 1200 33.19 19.80 35.30
C TRP A 1200 32.87 20.13 33.85
N ASP A 1201 32.50 19.11 33.09
CA ASP A 1201 32.02 19.25 31.72
C ASP A 1201 30.51 18.97 31.67
N ALA A 1202 29.79 19.80 30.93
CA ALA A 1202 28.39 19.59 30.58
C ALA A 1202 28.26 19.56 29.05
N VAL A 1203 27.40 18.71 28.51
CA VAL A 1203 27.16 18.64 27.06
C VAL A 1203 25.70 18.92 26.77
N LEU A 1204 25.49 19.94 25.95
CA LEU A 1204 24.20 20.49 25.56
C LEU A 1204 23.85 20.03 24.15
N ARG A 1205 22.59 19.65 23.93
CA ARG A 1205 21.98 19.56 22.60
C ARG A 1205 21.22 20.85 22.33
N VAL A 1206 21.46 21.43 21.16
CA VAL A 1206 20.75 22.62 20.67
C VAL A 1206 20.44 22.42 19.19
N GLU A 1207 19.36 23.01 18.70
CA GLU A 1207 19.14 23.05 17.25
C GLU A 1207 20.28 23.82 16.56
N ALA A 1208 20.78 23.29 15.44
CA ALA A 1208 21.94 23.87 14.75
C ALA A 1208 21.81 25.38 14.47
N ARG A 1209 20.61 25.82 14.07
CA ARG A 1209 20.30 27.24 13.79
C ARG A 1209 20.55 28.18 14.97
N HIS A 1210 20.39 27.69 16.20
CA HIS A 1210 20.57 28.46 17.43
C HIS A 1210 21.97 28.27 18.06
N GLY A 1211 22.80 27.36 17.52
CA GLY A 1211 24.12 27.06 18.06
C GLY A 1211 25.06 28.27 18.12
N GLN A 1212 25.05 29.12 17.09
CA GLN A 1212 25.86 30.35 17.07
C GLN A 1212 25.41 31.36 18.12
N ASP A 1213 24.10 31.54 18.28
CA ASP A 1213 23.54 32.51 19.20
C ASP A 1213 23.77 32.05 20.65
N LEU A 1214 23.67 30.74 20.91
CA LEU A 1214 23.92 30.17 22.23
C LEU A 1214 25.40 30.28 22.63
N VAL A 1215 26.32 29.95 21.72
CA VAL A 1215 27.76 30.13 21.94
C VAL A 1215 28.08 31.60 22.22
N THR A 1216 27.51 32.53 21.45
CA THR A 1216 27.68 33.98 21.64
C THR A 1216 27.16 34.39 23.02
N SER A 1217 25.92 34.03 23.35
CA SER A 1217 25.24 34.35 24.61
C SER A 1217 26.05 33.87 25.83
N LEU A 1218 26.48 32.60 25.81
CA LEU A 1218 27.27 31.98 26.89
C LEU A 1218 28.68 32.56 26.99
N SER A 1219 29.28 33.00 25.87
CA SER A 1219 30.61 33.62 25.86
C SER A 1219 30.62 35.04 26.44
N MET A 1220 29.46 35.72 26.47
CA MET A 1220 29.30 37.06 27.03
C MET A 1220 28.95 37.07 28.52
N LEU A 1221 28.60 35.93 29.12
CA LEU A 1221 28.30 35.85 30.55
C LEU A 1221 29.53 36.16 31.42
N PRO A 1222 29.36 36.89 32.54
CA PRO A 1222 30.37 36.94 33.58
C PRO A 1222 30.58 35.54 34.20
N SER A 1223 31.77 35.30 34.76
CA SER A 1223 32.11 34.04 35.43
C SER A 1223 31.08 33.69 36.51
N PRO A 1224 30.30 32.60 36.35
CA PRO A 1224 29.20 32.28 37.27
C PRO A 1224 29.72 31.84 38.64
N THR A 1225 28.86 31.96 39.66
CA THR A 1225 29.18 31.59 41.05
C THR A 1225 28.38 30.36 41.48
N VAL A 1226 29.06 29.37 42.06
CA VAL A 1226 28.43 28.23 42.76
C VAL A 1226 28.95 28.22 44.19
N GLN A 1227 28.04 28.24 45.17
CA GLN A 1227 28.39 28.26 46.60
C GLN A 1227 29.45 29.34 46.92
N ASP A 1228 29.18 30.58 46.50
CA ASP A 1228 30.02 31.79 46.64
C ASP A 1228 31.43 31.73 46.00
N LYS A 1229 31.79 30.64 45.32
CA LYS A 1229 33.02 30.53 44.55
C LYS A 1229 32.78 30.91 43.09
N LYS A 1230 33.57 31.86 42.57
CA LYS A 1230 33.61 32.16 41.14
C LYS A 1230 34.20 30.98 40.35
N ILE A 1231 33.52 30.60 39.28
CA ILE A 1231 33.91 29.54 38.36
C ILE A 1231 34.17 30.15 36.99
N ARG A 1232 35.24 29.71 36.32
CA ARG A 1232 35.49 30.05 34.93
C ARG A 1232 34.66 29.14 34.03
N LEU A 1233 33.58 29.68 33.46
CA LEU A 1233 32.86 29.06 32.35
C LEU A 1233 33.68 29.21 31.05
N ARG A 1234 33.76 28.14 30.26
CA ARG A 1234 34.25 28.14 28.89
C ARG A 1234 33.33 27.31 28.00
N VAL A 1235 32.90 27.89 26.89
CA VAL A 1235 32.26 27.13 25.82
C VAL A 1235 33.35 26.36 25.05
N VAL A 1236 33.16 25.06 24.87
CA VAL A 1236 34.02 24.20 24.04
C VAL A 1236 33.25 23.71 22.81
N GLY A 1237 33.96 23.56 21.69
CA GLY A 1237 33.35 23.22 20.42
C GLY A 1237 32.76 21.79 20.37
N PRO A 1238 31.91 21.50 19.37
CA PRO A 1238 31.19 20.22 19.23
C PRO A 1238 32.12 19.02 19.21
N THR A 1239 33.32 19.15 18.65
CA THR A 1239 34.35 18.10 18.66
C THR A 1239 34.71 17.68 20.07
N THR A 1240 34.97 18.64 20.95
CA THR A 1240 35.30 18.37 22.35
C THR A 1240 34.07 17.86 23.09
N ALA A 1241 32.89 18.43 22.84
CA ALA A 1241 31.64 18.00 23.46
C ALA A 1241 31.26 16.54 23.14
N VAL A 1242 31.32 16.15 21.87
CA VAL A 1242 31.04 14.79 21.40
C VAL A 1242 32.12 13.81 21.87
N GLN A 1243 33.39 14.20 21.86
CA GLN A 1243 34.47 13.34 22.37
C GLN A 1243 34.39 13.16 23.89
N THR A 1244 33.97 14.19 24.62
CA THR A 1244 33.66 14.11 26.05
C THR A 1244 32.47 13.16 26.31
N LEU A 1245 31.40 13.17 25.50
CA LEU A 1245 30.33 12.17 25.58
C LEU A 1245 30.83 10.75 25.28
N GLN A 1246 31.68 10.57 24.26
CA GLN A 1246 32.24 9.24 23.93
C GLN A 1246 33.05 8.67 25.09
N ASN A 1247 33.86 9.50 25.76
CA ASN A 1247 34.65 9.12 26.94
C ASN A 1247 33.82 8.86 28.23
N LEU A 1248 32.48 8.94 28.17
CA LEU A 1248 31.57 8.50 29.23
C LEU A 1248 30.96 7.11 28.97
N PHE A 1249 30.94 6.67 27.71
CA PHE A 1249 30.37 5.38 27.29
C PHE A 1249 31.44 4.29 27.08
N PHE A 1250 32.72 4.61 27.33
CA PHE A 1250 33.89 3.74 27.36
C PHE A 1250 34.65 3.93 28.67
#